data_AF-A0ABD3G4T0-F1
#
_entry.id   AF-A0ABD3G4T0-F1
#
_cell.length_a   1.000
_cell.length_b   1.000
_cell.length_c   1.000
_cell.angle_alpha   90.00
_cell.angle_beta   90.00
_cell.angle_gamma   90.00
#
_symmetry.space_group_name_H-M   'P 1'
#
loop_
_entity.id
_entity.type
_entity.pdbx_description
1 polymer ?
#
loop_
_entity_poly.entity_id
_entity_poly.type
_entity_poly.pdbx_seq_one_letter_code
_entity_poly.pdbx_strand_id
1 'polypeptide(L)'
;MQEHLNSKCSMRVMECPSGCRDWIFAYLCEDHWKRCRQRLVPCGVGGKICARPIRVWHMGNKLVRCAVHGENALLWALKSQDLDLVTYLLQNVDAFNVVNEEFANGFSSLVLAASLGNVDLIQLLFRYGADVNFETSRGRTPLSEACIAQDPVIVKMLIDHRASVTHTNRQGRNLLQMVHAFEESDTSTESKWKEIIELLEEQAELERAQRDLFIAIACSNYDHLIQCFKYSAKTPSHTFPTANPFEALQELVTAKEKQAEVVRAELVEAVQVFNESIAETEAKRVESIHLSSQVDDSCRRLQNVEKAEEASDIDSGALEAEMLAMIREITAQDIAQLLNSHVPSETSLVVVKALSLLCGVVPRGRRNATEYTDVEWWKTAQALLMDRSLLRRLRGYRQQPVSPDVMAKVRRECLKTPAFAACTAEFKASREISNSETGERSMNSRIPPPEQLRGNIVGILATWVQGVEVEYKARAERQVLVERKRQLEGSLSVAREKQQHATFEAQVEARSLPARQEEVEAVRAESANADKELEVAKKRLNTYKLLNYAALSGHTPLTFACAVGNDAIVHMLLSHGACSGYQFEELSLCASFIQVLVRDYQYRKRFARERHLQELTEGGIKPRSDAAIEALVRNVAHAFIVSHYTRKLVHFRQTHRVPLHEAVFNGYPEIASILLSKEAKLWQKTHVLPERVYPGSLLENVAPISKDSQKQVKRKGNWKLQPLATEQKKSRESFDDIFCKPMAIADTLNCAVKYYDSGLFHVSKGWESPDVTFYSATANFVNDSLAKLENSQLQWQKELVLKRNVIRKTAELKEKHVKLDKAIISRDFIAASSLLNDGAFADYETSGAGLSAVMAACIEEVYVKNGDGENVIAVEFLLDRMTNHPLVNFESSRGFTALGTAAFYGTIKCAQVLIERGASVNLASRLTGRTALMIAADNGKEAFVRFLVANKEIDVFLRDAKGNTSLDYARARGFIEISGILEAAMARKYGRPVSRSSKNCRLPRFRISSNFS
;
A
#
# COMPACT_ATOMS: atom_id res chain seq x y z
N MET A 1 -69.43 6.23 -34.28
CA MET A 1 -68.62 6.82 -35.37
C MET A 1 -68.21 8.27 -35.07
N GLN A 2 -69.13 9.19 -34.78
CA GLN A 2 -68.77 10.59 -34.47
C GLN A 2 -67.92 10.75 -33.19
N GLU A 3 -68.15 9.93 -32.16
CA GLU A 3 -67.28 9.89 -30.96
C GLU A 3 -65.87 9.34 -31.23
N HIS A 4 -65.69 8.54 -32.30
CA HIS A 4 -64.40 8.00 -32.72
C HIS A 4 -63.54 9.06 -33.44
N LEU A 5 -64.19 10.07 -34.02
CA LEU A 5 -63.55 11.20 -34.70
C LEU A 5 -63.19 12.34 -33.73
N ASN A 6 -63.82 12.40 -32.56
CA ASN A 6 -63.53 13.37 -31.51
C ASN A 6 -62.26 12.96 -30.72
N SER A 7 -61.51 13.94 -30.23
CA SER A 7 -60.14 13.85 -29.66
C SER A 7 -59.92 12.92 -28.45
N LYS A 8 -60.92 12.13 -28.05
CA LYS A 8 -60.88 11.25 -26.87
C LYS A 8 -60.74 9.76 -27.20
N CYS A 9 -60.74 9.35 -28.47
CA CYS A 9 -60.64 7.94 -28.83
C CYS A 9 -59.20 7.51 -29.14
N SER A 10 -58.65 6.61 -28.33
CA SER A 10 -57.29 6.06 -28.47
C SER A 10 -57.08 5.29 -29.78
N MET A 11 -58.10 4.60 -30.29
CA MET A 11 -58.04 3.74 -31.48
C MET A 11 -58.24 4.49 -32.82
N ARG A 12 -58.29 5.83 -32.81
CA ARG A 12 -58.40 6.62 -34.04
C ARG A 12 -57.11 6.51 -34.87
N VAL A 13 -57.24 6.31 -36.18
CA VAL A 13 -56.11 6.41 -37.11
C VAL A 13 -55.88 7.87 -37.49
N MET A 14 -54.66 8.36 -37.33
CA MET A 14 -54.25 9.74 -37.62
C MET A 14 -53.06 9.72 -38.58
N GLU A 15 -53.00 10.70 -39.47
CA GLU A 15 -51.78 10.95 -40.24
C GLU A 15 -50.73 11.58 -39.31
N CYS A 16 -49.46 11.18 -39.48
CA CYS A 16 -48.40 11.65 -38.63
C CYS A 16 -48.26 13.19 -38.66
N PRO A 17 -48.24 13.87 -37.50
CA PRO A 17 -48.17 15.34 -37.42
C PRO A 17 -46.86 15.94 -37.95
N SER A 18 -45.82 15.13 -38.16
CA SER A 18 -44.54 15.55 -38.76
C SER A 18 -44.45 15.30 -40.27
N GLY A 19 -45.53 14.82 -40.92
CA GLY A 19 -45.62 14.76 -42.38
C GLY A 19 -44.88 13.58 -43.03
N CYS A 20 -44.70 12.45 -42.34
CA CYS A 20 -44.10 11.24 -42.93
C CYS A 20 -45.06 10.44 -43.83
N ARG A 21 -46.35 10.81 -43.88
CA ARG A 21 -47.46 10.17 -44.63
C ARG A 21 -47.86 8.75 -44.17
N ASP A 22 -47.38 8.31 -43.00
CA ASP A 22 -47.82 7.07 -42.37
C ASP A 22 -49.11 7.29 -41.55
N TRP A 23 -50.03 6.33 -41.64
CA TRP A 23 -51.29 6.31 -40.89
C TRP A 23 -51.10 5.49 -39.61
N ILE A 24 -51.20 6.14 -38.44
CA ILE A 24 -50.88 5.53 -37.14
C ILE A 24 -52.07 5.65 -36.21
N PHE A 25 -52.28 4.65 -35.36
CA PHE A 25 -53.25 4.78 -34.27
C PHE A 25 -52.80 5.85 -33.27
N ALA A 26 -53.72 6.68 -32.77
CA ALA A 26 -53.41 7.80 -31.90
C ALA A 26 -52.61 7.39 -30.64
N TYR A 27 -52.89 6.20 -30.07
CA TYR A 27 -52.13 5.67 -28.93
C TYR A 27 -50.67 5.25 -29.28
N LEU A 28 -50.38 4.92 -30.54
CA LEU A 28 -49.02 4.63 -31.03
C LEU A 28 -48.32 5.87 -31.60
N CYS A 29 -48.97 7.04 -31.56
CA CYS A 29 -48.43 8.26 -32.16
C CYS A 29 -47.14 8.71 -31.46
N GLU A 30 -47.03 8.52 -30.14
CA GLU A 30 -45.81 8.84 -29.38
C GLU A 30 -44.65 7.91 -29.75
N ASP A 31 -44.90 6.60 -29.86
CA ASP A 31 -43.89 5.62 -30.26
C ASP A 31 -43.46 5.79 -31.72
N HIS A 32 -44.41 6.13 -32.59
CA HIS A 32 -44.10 6.49 -33.97
C HIS A 32 -43.31 7.79 -34.04
N TRP A 33 -43.64 8.81 -33.24
CA TRP A 33 -42.92 10.09 -33.23
C TRP A 33 -41.44 9.91 -32.90
N LYS A 34 -41.12 9.02 -31.95
CA LYS A 34 -39.73 8.69 -31.60
C LYS A 34 -38.92 8.18 -32.80
N ARG A 35 -39.53 7.43 -33.71
CA ARG A 35 -38.91 6.79 -34.90
C ARG A 35 -39.25 7.47 -36.23
N CYS A 36 -39.97 8.59 -36.20
CA CYS A 36 -40.49 9.21 -37.41
C CYS A 36 -39.35 9.73 -38.30
N ARG A 37 -39.35 9.34 -39.57
CA ARG A 37 -38.32 9.71 -40.56
C ARG A 37 -38.13 11.23 -40.74
N GLN A 38 -39.17 12.01 -40.45
CA GLN A 38 -39.19 13.47 -40.57
C GLN A 38 -38.89 14.21 -39.25
N ARG A 39 -38.65 13.48 -38.14
CA ARG A 39 -38.21 14.08 -36.87
C ARG A 39 -36.92 14.86 -37.13
N LEU A 40 -36.92 16.14 -36.76
CA LEU A 40 -35.75 17.00 -36.89
C LEU A 40 -34.77 16.71 -35.75
N VAL A 41 -33.55 16.35 -36.12
CA VAL A 41 -32.47 16.02 -35.19
C VAL A 41 -31.26 16.90 -35.53
N PRO A 42 -30.71 17.67 -34.56
CA PRO A 42 -29.49 18.44 -34.75
C PRO A 42 -28.24 17.56 -34.73
N CYS A 43 -27.11 18.09 -35.22
CA CYS A 43 -25.81 17.48 -34.98
C CYS A 43 -25.40 17.64 -33.50
N GLY A 44 -24.45 16.84 -33.00
CA GLY A 44 -24.08 16.75 -31.58
C GLY A 44 -23.66 18.04 -30.82
N VAL A 45 -23.60 19.19 -31.51
CA VAL A 45 -23.37 20.53 -30.93
C VAL A 45 -24.69 21.25 -30.56
N GLY A 46 -25.84 20.80 -31.08
CA GLY A 46 -27.18 21.24 -30.62
C GLY A 46 -27.74 22.54 -31.24
N GLY A 47 -27.17 23.03 -32.35
CA GLY A 47 -27.66 24.25 -33.01
C GLY A 47 -28.96 24.06 -33.82
N LYS A 48 -29.87 25.04 -33.81
CA LYS A 48 -31.09 25.01 -34.68
C LYS A 48 -30.76 24.98 -36.18
N ILE A 49 -29.62 25.56 -36.56
CA ILE A 49 -29.14 25.68 -37.95
C ILE A 49 -28.75 24.31 -38.54
N CYS A 50 -28.38 23.35 -37.69
CA CYS A 50 -27.92 22.02 -38.12
C CYS A 50 -28.98 20.92 -38.01
N ALA A 51 -30.22 21.26 -37.63
CA ALA A 51 -31.32 20.31 -37.50
C ALA A 51 -31.78 19.80 -38.86
N ARG A 52 -31.77 18.48 -39.05
CA ARG A 52 -32.19 17.81 -40.30
C ARG A 52 -33.08 16.61 -39.98
N PRO A 53 -33.97 16.20 -40.91
CA PRO A 53 -34.75 14.98 -40.77
C PRO A 53 -33.86 13.75 -40.59
N ILE A 54 -34.27 12.78 -39.75
CA ILE A 54 -33.53 11.52 -39.50
C ILE A 54 -33.07 10.84 -40.81
N ARG A 55 -33.93 10.80 -41.84
CA ARG A 55 -33.61 10.17 -43.14
C ARG A 55 -32.36 10.75 -43.82
N VAL A 56 -32.05 12.02 -43.60
CA VAL A 56 -30.93 12.72 -44.27
C VAL A 56 -29.58 12.38 -43.63
N TRP A 57 -29.59 11.81 -42.42
CA TRP A 57 -28.39 11.47 -41.67
C TRP A 57 -27.71 10.17 -42.11
N HIS A 58 -28.38 9.31 -42.90
CA HIS A 58 -27.81 8.11 -43.48
C HIS A 58 -27.82 8.19 -45.02
N MET A 59 -26.71 7.89 -45.68
CA MET A 59 -26.63 7.75 -47.14
C MET A 59 -25.90 6.45 -47.47
N GLY A 60 -26.64 5.44 -47.96
CA GLY A 60 -26.13 4.07 -48.06
C GLY A 60 -25.77 3.51 -46.69
N ASN A 61 -24.62 2.85 -46.56
CA ASN A 61 -24.17 2.22 -45.32
C ASN A 61 -23.38 3.17 -44.37
N LYS A 62 -23.37 4.49 -44.61
CA LYS A 62 -22.56 5.46 -43.83
C LYS A 62 -23.40 6.60 -43.25
N LEU A 63 -22.99 7.10 -42.08
CA LEU A 63 -23.54 8.32 -41.48
C LEU A 63 -22.93 9.58 -42.12
N VAL A 64 -23.79 10.57 -42.36
CA VAL A 64 -23.40 11.86 -42.93
C VAL A 64 -22.98 12.81 -41.83
N ARG A 65 -21.82 13.45 -42.00
CA ARG A 65 -21.31 14.50 -41.11
C ARG A 65 -21.95 15.87 -41.43
N CYS A 66 -22.20 16.67 -40.40
CA CYS A 66 -22.69 18.04 -40.56
C CYS A 66 -21.64 18.90 -41.27
N ALA A 67 -22.05 19.69 -42.27
CA ALA A 67 -21.13 20.57 -43.00
C ALA A 67 -20.51 21.70 -42.15
N VAL A 68 -21.20 22.13 -41.09
CA VAL A 68 -20.77 23.25 -40.24
C VAL A 68 -19.86 22.79 -39.10
N HIS A 69 -20.18 21.66 -38.47
CA HIS A 69 -19.50 21.19 -37.26
C HIS A 69 -18.69 19.89 -37.46
N GLY A 70 -18.82 19.22 -38.60
CA GLY A 70 -18.15 17.92 -38.85
C GLY A 70 -18.73 16.73 -38.07
N GLU A 71 -19.77 16.93 -37.26
CA GLU A 71 -20.32 15.93 -36.35
C GLU A 71 -21.54 15.17 -36.89
N ASN A 72 -21.77 13.98 -36.35
CA ASN A 72 -22.87 13.08 -36.69
C ASN A 72 -24.10 13.27 -35.79
N ALA A 73 -25.29 12.90 -36.27
CA ALA A 73 -26.51 12.82 -35.44
C ALA A 73 -26.41 11.79 -34.30
N LEU A 74 -25.54 10.78 -34.44
CA LEU A 74 -25.29 9.80 -33.39
C LEU A 74 -24.80 10.47 -32.09
N LEU A 75 -23.91 11.47 -32.18
CA LEU A 75 -23.43 12.19 -31.00
C LEU A 75 -24.57 12.92 -30.26
N TRP A 76 -25.53 13.47 -31.00
CA TRP A 76 -26.73 14.07 -30.38
C TRP A 76 -27.57 13.01 -29.67
N ALA A 77 -27.83 11.89 -30.35
CA ALA A 77 -28.61 10.79 -29.79
C ALA A 77 -28.00 10.21 -28.50
N LEU A 78 -26.67 10.12 -28.43
CA LEU A 78 -25.95 9.69 -27.23
C LEU A 78 -26.04 10.73 -26.10
N LYS A 79 -25.88 12.03 -26.41
CA LYS A 79 -26.03 13.11 -25.41
C LYS A 79 -27.45 13.23 -24.87
N SER A 80 -28.47 13.04 -25.72
CA SER A 80 -29.87 13.05 -25.31
C SER A 80 -30.34 11.74 -24.70
N GLN A 81 -29.51 10.70 -24.70
CA GLN A 81 -29.82 9.35 -24.22
C GLN A 81 -31.05 8.72 -24.94
N ASP A 82 -31.28 9.10 -26.20
CA ASP A 82 -32.41 8.62 -26.99
C ASP A 82 -32.13 7.22 -27.59
N LEU A 83 -32.40 6.15 -26.83
CA LEU A 83 -32.16 4.75 -27.25
C LEU A 83 -32.82 4.38 -28.60
N ASP A 84 -34.06 4.85 -28.84
CA ASP A 84 -34.78 4.61 -30.09
C ASP A 84 -34.11 5.27 -31.31
N LEU A 85 -33.49 6.44 -31.12
CA LEU A 85 -32.78 7.12 -32.19
C LEU A 85 -31.44 6.43 -32.47
N VAL A 86 -30.75 5.99 -31.42
CA VAL A 86 -29.49 5.22 -31.54
C VAL A 86 -29.75 3.89 -32.26
N THR A 87 -30.76 3.11 -31.84
CA THR A 87 -31.12 1.86 -32.53
C THR A 87 -31.49 2.11 -33.99
N TYR A 88 -32.30 3.13 -34.28
CA TYR A 88 -32.69 3.46 -35.65
C TYR A 88 -31.47 3.81 -36.53
N LEU A 89 -30.53 4.59 -36.02
CA LEU A 89 -29.33 4.97 -36.78
C LEU A 89 -28.38 3.79 -36.99
N LEU A 90 -28.20 2.93 -35.99
CA LEU A 90 -27.28 1.79 -36.06
C LEU A 90 -27.81 0.62 -36.91
N GLN A 91 -29.12 0.39 -36.97
CA GLN A 91 -29.71 -0.67 -37.80
C GLN A 91 -29.58 -0.42 -39.31
N ASN A 92 -29.53 0.85 -39.72
CA ASN A 92 -29.54 1.25 -41.13
C ASN A 92 -28.14 1.51 -41.71
N VAL A 93 -27.08 1.25 -40.94
CA VAL A 93 -25.69 1.64 -41.23
C VAL A 93 -24.76 0.45 -40.93
N ASP A 94 -23.53 0.45 -41.46
CA ASP A 94 -22.48 -0.49 -41.01
C ASP A 94 -22.08 -0.15 -39.56
N ALA A 95 -22.83 -0.69 -38.60
CA ALA A 95 -22.78 -0.29 -37.19
C ALA A 95 -21.38 -0.44 -36.57
N PHE A 96 -20.64 -1.49 -36.93
CA PHE A 96 -19.32 -1.79 -36.38
C PHE A 96 -18.32 -0.64 -36.58
N ASN A 97 -18.22 -0.09 -37.79
CA ASN A 97 -17.26 0.99 -38.07
C ASN A 97 -17.68 2.31 -37.41
N VAL A 98 -18.97 2.61 -37.42
CA VAL A 98 -19.50 3.90 -36.97
C VAL A 98 -19.47 4.06 -35.45
N VAL A 99 -19.68 2.98 -34.71
CA VAL A 99 -19.65 2.99 -33.24
C VAL A 99 -18.23 3.22 -32.72
N ASN A 100 -17.22 2.76 -33.46
CA ASN A 100 -15.80 2.84 -33.08
C ASN A 100 -15.09 4.08 -33.65
N GLU A 101 -15.81 4.99 -34.32
CA GLU A 101 -15.25 6.29 -34.75
C GLU A 101 -15.17 7.29 -33.59
N GLU A 102 -14.08 8.05 -33.52
CA GLU A 102 -13.94 9.17 -32.60
C GLU A 102 -14.72 10.40 -33.07
N PHE A 103 -15.48 11.00 -32.14
CA PHE A 103 -16.04 12.34 -32.32
C PHE A 103 -14.94 13.41 -32.23
N ALA A 104 -15.17 14.62 -32.74
CA ALA A 104 -14.17 15.70 -32.70
C ALA A 104 -13.83 16.15 -31.27
N ASN A 105 -14.70 15.82 -30.30
CA ASN A 105 -14.45 16.02 -28.88
C ASN A 105 -13.42 15.04 -28.29
N GLY A 106 -12.90 14.08 -29.07
CA GLY A 106 -11.97 13.05 -28.62
C GLY A 106 -12.62 11.97 -27.76
N PHE A 107 -13.92 11.75 -27.91
CA PHE A 107 -14.68 10.67 -27.26
C PHE A 107 -15.13 9.65 -28.30
N SER A 108 -15.12 8.37 -27.95
CA SER A 108 -15.85 7.32 -28.68
C SER A 108 -17.28 7.22 -28.14
N SER A 109 -18.18 6.61 -28.91
CA SER A 109 -19.58 6.40 -28.53
C SER A 109 -19.73 5.71 -27.16
N LEU A 110 -18.90 4.68 -26.91
CA LEU A 110 -18.91 3.91 -25.67
C LEU A 110 -18.30 4.68 -24.50
N VAL A 111 -17.22 5.44 -24.73
CA VAL A 111 -16.60 6.29 -23.69
C VAL A 111 -17.57 7.38 -23.23
N LEU A 112 -18.31 7.97 -24.18
CA LEU A 112 -19.33 8.95 -23.87
C LEU A 112 -20.48 8.33 -23.05
N ALA A 113 -20.93 7.12 -23.42
CA ALA A 113 -21.96 6.41 -22.67
C ALA A 113 -21.51 6.07 -21.23
N ALA A 114 -20.24 5.67 -21.06
CA ALA A 114 -19.62 5.43 -19.75
C ALA A 114 -19.55 6.71 -18.90
N SER A 115 -19.16 7.84 -19.50
CA SER A 115 -19.13 9.14 -18.79
C SER A 115 -20.51 9.63 -18.33
N LEU A 116 -21.58 9.21 -19.01
CA LEU A 116 -22.95 9.58 -18.69
C LEU A 116 -23.61 8.64 -17.67
N GLY A 117 -22.95 7.54 -17.30
CA GLY A 117 -23.50 6.57 -16.33
C GLY A 117 -24.66 5.71 -16.86
N ASN A 118 -24.89 5.65 -18.18
CA ASN A 118 -26.09 5.00 -18.73
C ASN A 118 -25.83 3.54 -19.14
N VAL A 119 -26.29 2.61 -18.28
CA VAL A 119 -26.20 1.15 -18.45
C VAL A 119 -26.90 0.65 -19.72
N ASP A 120 -28.13 1.11 -19.98
CA ASP A 120 -28.93 0.64 -21.11
C ASP A 120 -28.30 1.03 -22.45
N LEU A 121 -27.71 2.23 -22.49
CA LEU A 121 -27.00 2.72 -23.67
C LEU A 121 -25.73 1.90 -23.94
N ILE A 122 -24.98 1.54 -22.88
CA ILE A 122 -23.80 0.67 -22.98
C ILE A 122 -24.18 -0.73 -23.50
N GLN A 123 -25.23 -1.33 -22.93
CA GLN A 123 -25.73 -2.64 -23.40
C GLN A 123 -26.18 -2.60 -24.86
N LEU A 124 -26.85 -1.52 -25.29
CA LEU A 124 -27.26 -1.31 -26.67
C LEU A 124 -26.03 -1.20 -27.58
N LEU A 125 -25.01 -0.43 -27.21
CA LEU A 125 -23.78 -0.28 -27.98
C LEU A 125 -23.01 -1.61 -28.10
N PHE A 126 -22.98 -2.45 -27.06
CA PHE A 126 -22.41 -3.79 -27.14
C PHE A 126 -23.12 -4.68 -28.16
N ARG A 127 -24.46 -4.63 -28.24
CA ARG A 127 -25.23 -5.40 -29.24
C ARG A 127 -24.86 -5.04 -30.68
N TYR A 128 -24.41 -3.81 -30.92
CA TYR A 128 -23.98 -3.35 -32.25
C TYR A 128 -22.46 -3.43 -32.48
N GLY A 129 -21.71 -4.07 -31.56
CA GLY A 129 -20.28 -4.37 -31.74
C GLY A 129 -19.33 -3.24 -31.33
N ALA A 130 -19.66 -2.47 -30.29
CA ALA A 130 -18.75 -1.47 -29.74
C ALA A 130 -17.47 -2.10 -29.18
N ASP A 131 -16.31 -1.55 -29.55
CA ASP A 131 -15.01 -1.99 -29.05
C ASP A 131 -14.77 -1.47 -27.62
N VAL A 132 -14.72 -2.40 -26.66
CA VAL A 132 -14.57 -2.09 -25.22
C VAL A 132 -13.21 -1.48 -24.89
N ASN A 133 -12.18 -1.82 -25.68
CA ASN A 133 -10.80 -1.43 -25.46
C ASN A 133 -10.34 -0.31 -26.40
N PHE A 134 -11.29 0.37 -27.06
CA PHE A 134 -10.95 1.47 -27.95
C PHE A 134 -10.34 2.63 -27.16
N GLU A 135 -9.06 2.91 -27.44
CA GLU A 135 -8.37 4.09 -26.94
C GLU A 135 -8.71 5.31 -27.76
N THR A 136 -9.28 6.32 -27.09
CA THR A 136 -9.44 7.63 -27.70
C THR A 136 -8.10 8.33 -27.91
N SER A 137 -8.06 9.34 -28.78
CA SER A 137 -6.92 10.25 -28.96
C SER A 137 -6.39 10.88 -27.66
N ARG A 138 -7.22 10.98 -26.62
CA ARG A 138 -6.84 11.44 -25.26
C ARG A 138 -6.19 10.36 -24.39
N GLY A 139 -6.03 9.14 -24.91
CA GLY A 139 -5.56 7.97 -24.18
C GLY A 139 -6.57 7.47 -23.15
N ARG A 140 -7.87 7.73 -23.32
CA ARG A 140 -8.90 7.23 -22.42
C ARG A 140 -9.60 6.03 -23.04
N THR A 141 -9.72 4.96 -22.25
CA THR A 141 -10.54 3.79 -22.53
C THR A 141 -11.92 3.94 -21.84
N PRO A 142 -12.97 3.26 -22.32
CA PRO A 142 -14.27 3.22 -21.65
C PRO A 142 -14.18 2.84 -20.18
N LEU A 143 -13.31 1.88 -19.86
CA LEU A 143 -13.04 1.45 -18.48
C LEU A 143 -12.39 2.57 -17.66
N SER A 144 -11.41 3.29 -18.21
CA SER A 144 -10.79 4.43 -17.50
C SER A 144 -11.79 5.54 -17.19
N GLU A 145 -12.74 5.80 -18.07
CA GLU A 145 -13.76 6.82 -17.86
C GLU A 145 -14.82 6.36 -16.83
N ALA A 146 -15.20 5.08 -16.85
CA ALA A 146 -16.08 4.50 -15.83
C ALA A 146 -15.47 4.55 -14.42
N CYS A 147 -14.14 4.35 -14.31
CA CYS A 147 -13.43 4.52 -13.05
C CYS A 147 -13.45 5.98 -12.59
N ILE A 148 -13.20 6.94 -13.48
CA ILE A 148 -13.27 8.39 -13.17
C ILE A 148 -14.68 8.79 -12.72
N ALA A 149 -15.72 8.19 -13.30
CA ALA A 149 -17.12 8.41 -12.90
C ALA A 149 -17.50 7.75 -11.56
N GLN A 150 -16.64 6.90 -10.98
CA GLN A 150 -16.86 6.15 -9.73
C GLN A 150 -18.10 5.23 -9.74
N ASP A 151 -18.41 4.64 -10.90
CA ASP A 151 -19.57 3.76 -11.09
C ASP A 151 -19.18 2.27 -11.11
N PRO A 152 -19.23 1.54 -9.98
CA PRO A 152 -18.78 0.15 -9.90
C PRO A 152 -19.63 -0.79 -10.76
N VAL A 153 -20.91 -0.47 -11.00
CA VAL A 153 -21.82 -1.27 -11.83
C VAL A 153 -21.35 -1.28 -13.29
N ILE A 154 -20.92 -0.13 -13.81
CA ILE A 154 -20.43 0.00 -15.18
C ILE A 154 -19.04 -0.63 -15.29
N VAL A 155 -18.19 -0.47 -14.28
CA VAL A 155 -16.89 -1.15 -14.21
C VAL A 155 -17.06 -2.68 -14.26
N LYS A 156 -17.95 -3.26 -13.44
CA LYS A 156 -18.27 -4.70 -13.48
C LYS A 156 -18.77 -5.13 -14.86
N MET A 157 -19.70 -4.38 -15.46
CA MET A 157 -20.22 -4.68 -16.79
C MET A 157 -19.15 -4.62 -17.89
N LEU A 158 -18.26 -3.61 -17.85
CA LEU A 158 -17.16 -3.50 -18.81
C LEU A 158 -16.16 -4.65 -18.65
N ILE A 159 -15.88 -5.06 -17.41
CA ILE A 159 -15.05 -6.23 -17.09
C ILE A 159 -15.70 -7.52 -17.63
N ASP A 160 -17.00 -7.71 -17.42
CA ASP A 160 -17.76 -8.86 -17.94
C ASP A 160 -17.72 -8.91 -19.47
N HIS A 161 -17.71 -7.74 -20.13
CA HIS A 161 -17.56 -7.58 -21.57
C HIS A 161 -16.09 -7.49 -22.05
N ARG A 162 -15.11 -7.92 -21.23
CA ARG A 162 -13.68 -8.10 -21.57
C ARG A 162 -12.89 -6.79 -21.77
N ALA A 163 -13.15 -5.80 -20.93
CA ALA A 163 -12.28 -4.64 -20.81
C ALA A 163 -10.90 -5.03 -20.25
N SER A 164 -9.83 -4.58 -20.91
CA SER A 164 -8.46 -4.86 -20.51
C SER A 164 -7.98 -3.88 -19.43
N VAL A 165 -7.56 -4.41 -18.28
CA VAL A 165 -7.05 -3.59 -17.16
C VAL A 165 -5.58 -3.22 -17.36
N THR A 166 -4.83 -4.10 -18.04
CA THR A 166 -3.40 -3.95 -18.31
C THR A 166 -3.06 -2.90 -19.38
N HIS A 167 -4.06 -2.17 -19.87
CA HIS A 167 -3.88 -1.16 -20.89
C HIS A 167 -3.03 0.02 -20.37
N THR A 168 -1.94 0.34 -21.07
CA THR A 168 -1.11 1.53 -20.81
C THR A 168 -1.57 2.68 -21.69
N ASN A 169 -1.93 3.81 -21.11
CA ASN A 169 -2.26 4.99 -21.90
C ASN A 169 -1.03 5.50 -22.66
N ARG A 170 -1.22 6.42 -23.62
CA ARG A 170 -0.13 7.12 -24.33
C ARG A 170 0.92 7.80 -23.43
N GLN A 171 0.59 8.02 -22.16
CA GLN A 171 1.50 8.55 -21.13
C GLN A 171 2.32 7.45 -20.40
N GLY A 172 2.16 6.18 -20.78
CA GLY A 172 2.83 5.04 -20.16
C GLY A 172 2.30 4.64 -18.77
N ARG A 173 1.17 5.20 -18.33
CA ARG A 173 0.53 4.87 -17.04
C ARG A 173 -0.46 3.72 -17.22
N ASN A 174 -0.39 2.74 -16.32
CA ASN A 174 -1.39 1.68 -16.21
C ASN A 174 -2.68 2.22 -15.60
N LEU A 175 -3.82 1.59 -15.92
CA LEU A 175 -5.11 1.94 -15.33
C LEU A 175 -5.08 1.92 -13.79
N LEU A 176 -4.48 0.90 -13.17
CA LEU A 176 -4.33 0.81 -11.71
C LEU A 176 -3.55 1.99 -11.13
N GLN A 177 -2.45 2.41 -11.78
CA GLN A 177 -1.66 3.55 -11.33
C GLN A 177 -2.45 4.86 -11.42
N MET A 178 -3.34 4.99 -12.40
CA MET A 178 -4.23 6.14 -12.48
C MET A 178 -5.25 6.12 -11.35
N VAL A 179 -5.87 4.98 -11.09
CA VAL A 179 -6.89 4.84 -10.03
C VAL A 179 -6.30 5.14 -8.65
N HIS A 180 -5.11 4.62 -8.32
CA HIS A 180 -4.42 4.97 -7.07
C HIS A 180 -4.05 6.45 -6.99
N ALA A 181 -3.61 7.07 -8.09
CA ALA A 181 -3.32 8.49 -8.10
C ALA A 181 -4.58 9.36 -7.89
N PHE A 182 -5.75 8.87 -8.30
CA PHE A 182 -7.03 9.53 -8.03
C PHE A 182 -7.49 9.31 -6.58
N GLU A 183 -7.30 8.12 -6.02
CA GLU A 183 -7.55 7.83 -4.60
C GLU A 183 -6.72 8.75 -3.68
N GLU A 184 -5.43 8.93 -3.97
CA GLU A 184 -4.54 9.83 -3.19
C GLU A 184 -4.99 11.30 -3.24
N SER A 185 -5.72 11.69 -4.29
CA SER A 185 -6.22 13.06 -4.46
C SER A 185 -7.58 13.32 -3.82
N ASP A 186 -8.37 12.28 -3.55
CA ASP A 186 -9.72 12.37 -3.01
C ASP A 186 -9.71 12.16 -1.49
N THR A 187 -9.91 13.24 -0.71
CA THR A 187 -9.99 13.20 0.76
C THR A 187 -11.40 12.90 1.31
N SER A 188 -12.35 12.52 0.45
CA SER A 188 -13.74 12.29 0.83
C SER A 188 -13.94 10.88 1.44
N THR A 189 -14.70 10.81 2.53
CA THR A 189 -14.94 9.60 3.34
C THR A 189 -15.90 8.58 2.70
N GLU A 190 -16.46 8.86 1.52
CA GLU A 190 -17.39 8.01 0.77
C GLU A 190 -16.81 7.52 -0.57
N SER A 191 -15.48 7.39 -0.65
CA SER A 191 -14.79 7.00 -1.89
C SER A 191 -15.03 5.52 -2.21
N LYS A 192 -15.87 5.26 -3.22
CA LYS A 192 -16.09 3.94 -3.84
C LYS A 192 -14.85 3.38 -4.55
N TRP A 193 -13.74 4.13 -4.53
CA TRP A 193 -12.46 3.74 -5.10
C TRP A 193 -11.95 2.40 -4.58
N LYS A 194 -12.15 2.08 -3.29
CA LYS A 194 -11.71 0.80 -2.72
C LYS A 194 -12.36 -0.40 -3.42
N GLU A 195 -13.68 -0.37 -3.63
CA GLU A 195 -14.40 -1.43 -4.35
C GLU A 195 -13.91 -1.54 -5.80
N ILE A 196 -13.64 -0.40 -6.46
CA ILE A 196 -13.15 -0.38 -7.85
C ILE A 196 -11.72 -0.93 -7.95
N ILE A 197 -10.83 -0.59 -7.00
CA ILE A 197 -9.45 -1.09 -6.94
C ILE A 197 -9.46 -2.60 -6.76
N GLU A 198 -10.22 -3.12 -5.79
CA GLU A 198 -10.33 -4.56 -5.56
C GLU A 198 -10.79 -5.31 -6.83
N LEU A 199 -11.81 -4.79 -7.53
CA LEU A 199 -12.29 -5.39 -8.78
C LEU A 199 -11.24 -5.36 -9.90
N LEU A 200 -10.49 -4.27 -10.03
CA LEU A 200 -9.45 -4.14 -11.06
C LEU A 200 -8.22 -5.00 -10.74
N GLU A 201 -7.84 -5.12 -9.48
CA GLU A 201 -6.75 -5.98 -9.02
C GLU A 201 -7.09 -7.46 -9.25
N GLU A 202 -8.29 -7.89 -8.84
CA GLU A 202 -8.80 -9.25 -9.12
C GLU A 202 -8.74 -9.54 -10.62
N GLN A 203 -9.21 -8.61 -11.45
CA GLN A 203 -9.23 -8.80 -12.90
C GLN A 203 -7.82 -8.80 -13.51
N ALA A 204 -6.90 -7.96 -13.00
CA ALA A 204 -5.51 -7.94 -13.46
C ALA A 204 -4.76 -9.23 -13.08
N GLU A 205 -5.05 -9.79 -11.91
CA GLU A 205 -4.54 -11.11 -11.51
C GLU A 205 -5.08 -12.23 -12.40
N LEU A 206 -6.37 -12.21 -12.72
CA LEU A 206 -6.98 -13.16 -13.65
C LEU A 206 -6.35 -13.07 -15.05
N GLU A 207 -6.13 -11.86 -15.59
CA GLU A 207 -5.45 -11.65 -16.88
C GLU A 207 -4.01 -12.20 -16.86
N ARG A 208 -3.25 -11.97 -15.78
CA ARG A 208 -1.89 -12.49 -15.64
C ARG A 208 -1.86 -14.00 -15.56
N ALA A 209 -2.66 -14.57 -14.67
CA ALA A 209 -2.75 -16.02 -14.48
C ALA A 209 -3.23 -16.74 -15.75
N GLN A 210 -4.11 -16.14 -16.54
CA GLN A 210 -4.52 -16.68 -17.84
C GLN A 210 -3.38 -16.66 -18.87
N ARG A 211 -2.58 -15.60 -18.93
CA ARG A 211 -1.40 -15.53 -19.82
C ARG A 211 -0.41 -16.63 -19.45
N ASP A 212 -0.13 -16.79 -18.17
CA ASP A 212 0.77 -17.85 -17.66
C ASP A 212 0.21 -19.23 -18.00
N LEU A 213 -1.11 -19.41 -17.89
CA LEU A 213 -1.78 -20.65 -18.29
C LEU A 213 -1.64 -20.92 -19.80
N PHE A 214 -1.82 -19.92 -20.66
CA PHE A 214 -1.62 -20.11 -22.11
C PHE A 214 -0.18 -20.45 -22.46
N ILE A 215 0.80 -19.82 -21.79
CA ILE A 215 2.22 -20.17 -21.94
C ILE A 215 2.43 -21.62 -21.50
N ALA A 216 1.86 -22.03 -20.36
CA ALA A 216 1.96 -23.40 -19.88
C ALA A 216 1.31 -24.42 -20.85
N ILE A 217 0.15 -24.09 -21.44
CA ILE A 217 -0.51 -24.93 -22.45
C ILE A 217 0.33 -25.04 -23.73
N ALA A 218 0.87 -23.92 -24.22
CA ALA A 218 1.72 -23.90 -25.41
C ALA A 218 3.03 -24.68 -25.21
N CYS A 219 3.65 -24.55 -24.03
CA CYS A 219 4.86 -25.27 -23.66
C CYS A 219 4.60 -26.71 -23.15
N SER A 220 3.34 -27.16 -23.09
CA SER A 220 2.94 -28.45 -22.50
C SER A 220 3.51 -28.70 -21.09
N ASN A 221 3.55 -27.66 -20.25
CA ASN A 221 4.02 -27.76 -18.87
C ASN A 221 2.91 -28.27 -17.94
N TYR A 222 2.88 -29.58 -17.73
CA TYR A 222 1.87 -30.25 -16.90
C TYR A 222 1.97 -29.88 -15.41
N ASP A 223 3.18 -29.60 -14.89
CA ASP A 223 3.37 -29.30 -13.46
C ASP A 223 2.72 -27.96 -13.08
N HIS A 224 2.89 -26.95 -13.93
CA HIS A 224 2.25 -25.65 -13.73
C HIS A 224 0.72 -25.77 -13.84
N LEU A 225 0.21 -26.60 -14.76
CA LEU A 225 -1.22 -26.86 -14.89
C LEU A 225 -1.78 -27.56 -13.63
N ILE A 226 -1.09 -28.56 -13.10
CA ILE A 226 -1.50 -29.27 -11.88
C ILE A 226 -1.49 -28.32 -10.68
N GLN A 227 -0.51 -27.43 -10.58
CA GLN A 227 -0.46 -26.41 -9.52
C GLN A 227 -1.64 -25.44 -9.61
N CYS A 228 -1.96 -24.93 -10.81
CA CYS A 228 -3.13 -24.10 -11.04
C CYS A 228 -4.45 -24.82 -10.71
N PHE A 229 -4.51 -26.13 -10.92
CA PHE A 229 -5.71 -26.95 -10.68
C PHE A 229 -5.74 -27.66 -9.31
N LYS A 230 -4.77 -27.42 -8.43
CA LYS A 230 -4.69 -28.08 -7.11
C LYS A 230 -5.97 -27.94 -6.28
N TYR A 231 -6.64 -26.79 -6.41
CA TYR A 231 -7.85 -26.47 -5.66
C TYR A 231 -9.14 -26.71 -6.43
N SER A 232 -9.08 -26.92 -7.75
CA SER A 232 -10.29 -27.19 -8.53
C SER A 232 -10.78 -28.61 -8.20
N ALA A 233 -12.09 -28.75 -8.04
CA ALA A 233 -12.67 -30.05 -7.79
C ALA A 233 -12.38 -30.94 -9.02
N LYS A 234 -11.62 -32.03 -8.84
CA LYS A 234 -11.74 -33.18 -9.73
C LYS A 234 -13.21 -33.55 -9.68
N THR A 235 -13.94 -33.31 -10.77
CA THR A 235 -15.39 -33.56 -10.79
C THR A 235 -15.64 -35.02 -10.39
N PRO A 236 -16.25 -35.30 -9.22
CA PRO A 236 -16.84 -36.59 -9.01
C PRO A 236 -18.10 -36.60 -9.88
N SER A 237 -18.12 -37.46 -10.91
CA SER A 237 -19.31 -37.94 -11.61
C SER A 237 -20.53 -37.01 -11.57
N HIS A 238 -20.68 -36.17 -12.60
CA HIS A 238 -21.95 -35.61 -13.07
C HIS A 238 -23.08 -35.46 -12.05
N THR A 239 -23.06 -34.42 -11.21
CA THR A 239 -24.29 -33.74 -10.75
C THR A 239 -23.94 -32.32 -10.30
N PHE A 240 -23.73 -31.40 -11.25
CA PHE A 240 -24.16 -30.02 -11.01
C PHE A 240 -25.66 -30.00 -11.32
N PRO A 241 -26.53 -29.85 -10.32
CA PRO A 241 -27.97 -29.91 -10.52
C PRO A 241 -28.41 -28.64 -11.23
N THR A 242 -28.59 -28.66 -12.55
CA THR A 242 -29.44 -27.77 -13.39
C THR A 242 -29.32 -26.24 -13.24
N ALA A 243 -28.52 -25.72 -12.32
CA ALA A 243 -28.25 -24.32 -12.05
C ALA A 243 -26.82 -23.99 -12.48
N ASN A 244 -26.60 -22.73 -12.87
CA ASN A 244 -25.31 -22.24 -13.33
C ASN A 244 -24.22 -22.57 -12.27
N PRO A 245 -23.17 -23.35 -12.61
CA PRO A 245 -22.16 -23.78 -11.63
C PRO A 245 -21.40 -22.60 -11.00
N PHE A 246 -21.38 -21.45 -11.69
CA PHE A 246 -20.87 -20.19 -11.15
C PHE A 246 -21.68 -19.67 -9.95
N GLU A 247 -23.00 -19.62 -10.07
CA GLU A 247 -23.91 -19.14 -9.00
C GLU A 247 -23.82 -20.06 -7.79
N ALA A 248 -23.80 -21.39 -8.00
CA ALA A 248 -23.62 -22.35 -6.91
C ALA A 248 -22.28 -22.18 -6.17
N LEU A 249 -21.18 -21.90 -6.89
CA LEU A 249 -19.88 -21.63 -6.27
C LEU A 249 -19.86 -20.29 -5.53
N GLN A 250 -20.54 -19.27 -6.05
CA GLN A 250 -20.71 -17.99 -5.36
C GLN A 250 -21.54 -18.14 -4.08
N GLU A 251 -22.65 -18.88 -4.13
CA GLU A 251 -23.45 -19.21 -2.96
C GLU A 251 -22.65 -19.99 -1.91
N LEU A 252 -21.81 -20.94 -2.33
CA LEU A 252 -20.91 -21.65 -1.42
C LEU A 252 -19.87 -20.74 -0.77
N VAL A 253 -19.28 -19.81 -1.52
CA VAL A 253 -18.34 -18.82 -0.95
C VAL A 253 -19.06 -17.93 0.05
N THR A 254 -20.21 -17.35 -0.31
CA THR A 254 -20.96 -16.47 0.60
C THR A 254 -21.46 -17.22 1.85
N ALA A 255 -21.85 -18.49 1.73
CA ALA A 255 -22.19 -19.32 2.88
C ALA A 255 -20.99 -19.56 3.80
N LYS A 256 -19.80 -19.82 3.22
CA LYS A 256 -18.56 -20.01 3.97
C LYS A 256 -18.03 -18.72 4.59
N GLU A 257 -18.22 -17.57 3.93
CA GLU A 257 -17.89 -16.25 4.50
C GLU A 257 -18.72 -15.99 5.75
N LYS A 258 -20.04 -16.20 5.68
CA LYS A 258 -20.93 -16.08 6.84
C LYS A 258 -20.54 -17.03 7.96
N GLN A 259 -20.17 -18.27 7.65
CA GLN A 259 -19.68 -19.23 8.65
C GLN A 259 -18.39 -18.74 9.32
N ALA A 260 -17.41 -18.25 8.56
CA ALA A 260 -16.17 -17.72 9.12
C ALA A 260 -16.40 -16.46 9.97
N GLU A 261 -17.31 -15.56 9.56
CA GLU A 261 -17.68 -14.38 10.34
C GLU A 261 -18.30 -14.74 11.70
N VAL A 262 -19.20 -15.72 11.73
CA VAL A 262 -19.82 -16.20 12.98
C VAL A 262 -18.76 -16.77 13.93
N VAL A 263 -17.89 -17.66 13.45
CA VAL A 263 -16.84 -18.27 14.29
C VAL A 263 -15.81 -17.23 14.77
N ARG A 264 -15.51 -16.20 13.96
CA ARG A 264 -14.65 -15.09 14.39
C ARG A 264 -15.32 -14.24 15.48
N ALA A 265 -16.63 -14.03 15.42
CA ALA A 265 -17.37 -13.34 16.48
C ALA A 265 -17.34 -14.15 17.77
N GLU A 266 -17.59 -15.46 17.69
CA GLU A 266 -17.48 -16.39 18.84
C GLU A 266 -16.06 -16.37 19.44
N LEU A 267 -15.02 -16.29 18.61
CA LEU A 267 -13.63 -16.16 19.07
C LEU A 267 -13.41 -14.86 19.84
N VAL A 268 -13.93 -13.73 19.34
CA VAL A 268 -13.80 -12.42 20.01
C VAL A 268 -14.48 -12.44 21.37
N GLU A 269 -15.70 -13.00 21.44
CA GLU A 269 -16.44 -13.16 22.69
C GLU A 269 -15.67 -14.07 23.68
N ALA A 270 -15.18 -15.22 23.23
CA ALA A 270 -14.40 -16.14 24.07
C ALA A 270 -13.11 -15.49 24.60
N VAL A 271 -12.39 -14.74 23.76
CA VAL A 271 -11.19 -13.98 24.18
C VAL A 271 -11.55 -12.88 25.18
N GLN A 272 -12.67 -12.18 24.99
CA GLN A 272 -13.13 -11.15 25.93
C GLN A 272 -13.44 -11.76 27.29
N VAL A 273 -14.24 -12.84 27.35
CA VAL A 273 -14.57 -13.55 28.59
C VAL A 273 -13.30 -14.07 29.29
N PHE A 274 -12.32 -14.56 28.53
CA PHE A 274 -11.04 -14.98 29.09
C PHE A 274 -10.25 -13.82 29.70
N ASN A 275 -10.18 -12.67 29.03
CA ASN A 275 -9.51 -11.47 29.55
C ASN A 275 -10.20 -10.92 30.81
N GLU A 276 -11.54 -10.90 30.82
CA GLU A 276 -12.32 -10.54 32.01
C GLU A 276 -11.99 -11.47 33.18
N SER A 277 -11.88 -12.77 32.92
CA SER A 277 -11.50 -13.74 33.95
C SER A 277 -10.08 -13.58 34.48
N ILE A 278 -9.12 -13.23 33.62
CA ILE A 278 -7.76 -12.90 34.05
C ILE A 278 -7.81 -11.68 34.96
N ALA A 279 -8.51 -10.62 34.55
CA ALA A 279 -8.65 -9.40 35.35
C ALA A 279 -9.30 -9.66 36.71
N GLU A 280 -10.34 -10.50 36.78
CA GLU A 280 -10.96 -10.94 38.05
C GLU A 280 -9.96 -11.67 38.94
N THR A 281 -9.22 -12.64 38.38
CA THR A 281 -8.22 -13.40 39.16
C THR A 281 -7.10 -12.51 39.69
N GLU A 282 -6.65 -11.53 38.90
CA GLU A 282 -5.64 -10.57 39.28
C GLU A 282 -6.16 -9.63 40.37
N ALA A 283 -7.40 -9.15 40.25
CA ALA A 283 -8.03 -8.32 41.27
C ALA A 283 -8.11 -9.04 42.62
N LYS A 284 -8.54 -10.31 42.64
CA LYS A 284 -8.58 -11.11 43.88
C LYS A 284 -7.21 -11.42 44.45
N ARG A 285 -6.20 -11.64 43.61
CA ARG A 285 -4.79 -11.77 44.06
C ARG A 285 -4.30 -10.50 44.71
N VAL A 286 -4.58 -9.33 44.12
CA VAL A 286 -4.21 -8.03 44.68
C VAL A 286 -4.91 -7.79 46.02
N GLU A 287 -6.20 -8.12 46.13
CA GLU A 287 -6.95 -8.04 47.39
C GLU A 287 -6.33 -8.94 48.47
N SER A 288 -5.96 -10.17 48.12
CA SER A 288 -5.27 -11.09 49.02
C SER A 288 -3.92 -10.54 49.51
N ILE A 289 -3.14 -9.90 48.64
CA ILE A 289 -1.86 -9.27 49.02
C ILE A 289 -2.12 -8.08 49.95
N HIS A 290 -3.13 -7.26 49.66
CA HIS A 290 -3.49 -6.13 50.51
C HIS A 290 -3.90 -6.58 51.92
N LEU A 291 -4.74 -7.62 52.02
CA LEU A 291 -5.14 -8.21 53.30
C LEU A 291 -3.93 -8.83 54.05
N SER A 292 -2.99 -9.45 53.34
CA SER A 292 -1.73 -9.91 53.95
C SER A 292 -0.95 -8.77 54.58
N SER A 293 -0.82 -7.65 53.88
CA SER A 293 -0.15 -6.45 54.42
C SER A 293 -0.88 -5.91 55.65
N GLN A 294 -2.22 -5.91 55.67
CA GLN A 294 -3.01 -5.50 56.83
C GLN A 294 -2.80 -6.43 58.04
N VAL A 295 -2.69 -7.74 57.79
CA VAL A 295 -2.37 -8.74 58.83
C VAL A 295 -0.96 -8.50 59.38
N ASP A 296 0.02 -8.25 58.52
CA ASP A 296 1.40 -7.98 58.94
C ASP A 296 1.50 -6.70 59.79
N ASP A 297 0.83 -5.62 59.39
CA ASP A 297 0.78 -4.38 60.16
C ASP A 297 0.05 -4.56 61.50
N SER A 298 -1.01 -5.37 61.53
CA SER A 298 -1.72 -5.71 62.76
C SER A 298 -0.85 -6.57 63.70
N CYS A 299 -0.07 -7.51 63.15
CA CYS A 299 0.91 -8.30 63.90
C CYS A 299 2.01 -7.41 64.50
N ARG A 300 2.56 -6.46 63.72
CA ARG A 300 3.57 -5.49 64.20
C ARG A 300 3.01 -4.62 65.33
N ARG A 301 1.78 -4.13 65.19
CA ARG A 301 1.10 -3.34 66.24
C ARG A 301 0.90 -4.17 67.51
N LEU A 302 0.50 -5.43 67.38
CA LEU A 302 0.33 -6.34 68.51
C LEU A 302 1.67 -6.60 69.21
N GLN A 303 2.74 -6.92 68.48
CA GLN A 303 4.09 -7.11 69.04
C GLN A 303 4.59 -5.86 69.78
N ASN A 304 4.32 -4.66 69.28
CA ASN A 304 4.70 -3.43 69.97
C ASN A 304 3.92 -3.22 71.27
N VAL A 305 2.64 -3.62 71.31
CA VAL A 305 1.82 -3.58 72.54
C VAL A 305 2.29 -4.63 73.54
N GLU A 306 2.62 -5.85 73.09
CA GLU A 306 3.16 -6.91 73.95
C GLU A 306 4.50 -6.51 74.56
N LYS A 307 5.43 -5.97 73.77
CA LYS A 307 6.70 -5.42 74.28
C LYS A 307 6.49 -4.30 75.30
N ALA A 308 5.48 -3.45 75.08
CA ALA A 308 5.15 -2.38 76.03
C ALA A 308 4.51 -2.91 77.33
N GLU A 309 3.70 -3.96 77.23
CA GLU A 309 3.12 -4.67 78.37
C GLU A 309 4.24 -5.34 79.21
N GLU A 310 5.12 -6.10 78.55
CA GLU A 310 6.29 -6.73 79.17
C GLU A 310 7.21 -5.70 79.84
N ALA A 311 7.52 -4.59 79.16
CA ALA A 311 8.33 -3.51 79.73
C ALA A 311 7.68 -2.91 80.99
N SER A 312 6.36 -2.67 80.96
CA SER A 312 5.63 -2.14 82.12
C SER A 312 5.58 -3.15 83.28
N ASP A 313 5.53 -4.45 83.00
CA ASP A 313 5.60 -5.50 84.01
C ASP A 313 6.99 -5.64 84.64
N ILE A 314 8.04 -5.54 83.83
CA ILE A 314 9.43 -5.51 84.30
C ILE A 314 9.66 -4.28 85.19
N ASP A 315 9.25 -3.10 84.74
CA ASP A 315 9.35 -1.84 85.51
C ASP A 315 8.60 -1.94 86.84
N SER A 316 7.42 -2.56 86.84
CA SER A 316 6.64 -2.79 88.05
C SER A 316 7.29 -3.77 89.02
N GLY A 317 7.92 -4.84 88.50
CA GLY A 317 8.62 -5.82 89.31
C GLY A 317 9.90 -5.25 89.92
N ALA A 318 10.64 -4.43 89.17
CA ALA A 318 11.82 -3.72 89.64
C ALA A 318 11.46 -2.74 90.77
N LEU A 319 10.42 -1.93 90.57
CA LEU A 319 9.92 -0.99 91.57
C LEU A 319 9.45 -1.70 92.86
N GLU A 320 8.84 -2.88 92.73
CA GLU A 320 8.48 -3.70 93.89
C GLU A 320 9.69 -4.20 94.66
N ALA A 321 10.72 -4.69 93.96
CA ALA A 321 11.96 -5.14 94.60
C ALA A 321 12.66 -3.99 95.36
N GLU A 322 12.71 -2.79 94.78
CA GLU A 322 13.25 -1.59 95.40
C GLU A 322 12.44 -1.17 96.64
N MET A 323 11.11 -1.07 96.52
CA MET A 323 10.25 -0.73 97.66
C MET A 323 10.35 -1.75 98.79
N LEU A 324 10.47 -3.05 98.48
CA LEU A 324 10.70 -4.10 99.48
C LEU A 324 12.07 -3.99 100.16
N ALA A 325 13.11 -3.63 99.42
CA ALA A 325 14.44 -3.37 99.98
C ALA A 325 14.41 -2.17 100.94
N MET A 326 13.75 -1.08 100.56
CA MET A 326 13.55 0.11 101.41
C MET A 326 12.86 -0.22 102.72
N ILE A 327 11.78 -1.02 102.68
CA ILE A 327 11.01 -1.38 103.90
C ILE A 327 11.82 -2.33 104.81
N ARG A 328 12.81 -3.07 104.29
CA ARG A 328 13.68 -3.94 105.10
C ARG A 328 14.69 -3.17 105.95
N GLU A 329 15.09 -1.96 105.53
CA GLU A 329 16.04 -1.11 106.27
C GLU A 329 15.40 -0.41 107.49
N ILE A 330 14.07 -0.44 107.66
CA ILE A 330 13.40 0.14 108.83
C ILE A 330 13.70 -0.70 110.07
N THR A 331 14.46 -0.15 111.01
CA THR A 331 14.77 -0.82 112.28
C THR A 331 13.72 -0.52 113.37
N ALA A 332 13.70 -1.33 114.44
CA ALA A 332 12.81 -1.08 115.59
C ALA A 332 13.18 0.21 116.36
N GLN A 333 14.46 0.61 116.31
CA GLN A 333 14.99 1.81 116.97
C GLN A 333 14.55 3.09 116.25
N ASP A 334 14.54 3.03 114.94
CA ASP A 334 13.99 4.05 114.06
C ASP A 334 12.51 4.35 114.38
N ILE A 335 11.65 3.32 114.41
CA ILE A 335 10.22 3.48 114.76
C ILE A 335 10.06 4.10 116.17
N ALA A 336 10.91 3.70 117.13
CA ALA A 336 10.91 4.26 118.48
C ALA A 336 11.33 5.74 118.54
N GLN A 337 12.29 6.17 117.70
CA GLN A 337 12.70 7.58 117.60
C GLN A 337 11.56 8.49 117.12
N LEU A 338 10.76 8.04 116.15
CA LEU A 338 9.56 8.77 115.69
C LEU A 338 8.42 8.81 116.73
N LEU A 339 8.32 7.79 117.57
CA LEU A 339 7.30 7.72 118.63
C LEU A 339 7.62 8.63 119.83
N ASN A 340 8.92 8.85 120.11
CA ASN A 340 9.40 9.63 121.25
C ASN A 340 9.45 11.16 121.01
N SER A 341 9.22 11.63 119.78
CA SER A 341 9.09 13.07 119.51
C SER A 341 7.73 13.59 120.01
N HIS A 342 7.73 14.37 121.11
CA HIS A 342 6.50 14.95 121.68
C HIS A 342 5.87 16.05 120.80
N VAL A 343 6.57 16.54 119.77
CA VAL A 343 6.05 17.51 118.78
C VAL A 343 6.33 16.99 117.36
N PRO A 344 5.30 16.65 116.56
CA PRO A 344 5.50 16.21 115.19
C PRO A 344 5.87 17.40 114.29
N SER A 345 6.88 17.23 113.42
CA SER A 345 7.16 18.20 112.35
C SER A 345 6.04 18.18 111.31
N GLU A 346 5.73 19.32 110.68
CA GLU A 346 4.73 19.39 109.59
C GLU A 346 5.03 18.37 108.48
N THR A 347 6.32 18.10 108.20
CA THR A 347 6.77 17.10 107.23
C THR A 347 6.40 15.67 107.62
N SER A 348 6.63 15.27 108.88
CA SER A 348 6.30 13.94 109.38
C SER A 348 4.79 13.70 109.40
N LEU A 349 4.00 14.72 109.74
CA LEU A 349 2.55 14.62 109.84
C LEU A 349 1.89 14.37 108.48
N VAL A 350 2.30 15.07 107.41
CA VAL A 350 1.74 14.88 106.06
C VAL A 350 2.12 13.50 105.50
N VAL A 351 3.34 13.02 105.75
CA VAL A 351 3.77 11.66 105.34
C VAL A 351 2.95 10.59 106.05
N VAL A 352 2.71 10.71 107.35
CA VAL A 352 1.93 9.70 108.07
C VAL A 352 0.44 9.81 107.78
N LYS A 353 -0.10 11.00 107.48
CA LYS A 353 -1.45 11.17 106.91
C LYS A 353 -1.62 10.43 105.58
N ALA A 354 -0.63 10.51 104.69
CA ALA A 354 -0.66 9.77 103.43
C ALA A 354 -0.61 8.25 103.65
N LEU A 355 0.26 7.81 104.57
CA LEU A 355 0.44 6.40 104.91
C LEU A 355 -0.80 5.78 105.57
N SER A 356 -1.47 6.52 106.46
CA SER A 356 -2.71 6.08 107.11
C SER A 356 -3.87 5.97 106.13
N LEU A 357 -4.01 6.93 105.20
CA LEU A 357 -4.98 6.87 104.11
C LEU A 357 -4.74 5.65 103.20
N LEU A 358 -3.48 5.38 102.82
CA LEU A 358 -3.14 4.21 102.00
C LEU A 358 -3.36 2.88 102.74
N CYS A 359 -3.10 2.84 104.05
CA CYS A 359 -3.38 1.66 104.88
C CYS A 359 -4.87 1.51 105.26
N GLY A 360 -5.74 2.44 104.82
CA GLY A 360 -7.19 2.42 105.08
C GLY A 360 -7.58 2.75 106.52
N VAL A 361 -6.69 3.37 107.30
CA VAL A 361 -6.93 3.70 108.71
C VAL A 361 -7.19 5.20 108.85
N VAL A 362 -8.43 5.54 109.20
CA VAL A 362 -8.92 6.91 109.34
C VAL A 362 -9.10 7.24 110.83
N PRO A 363 -8.89 8.48 111.28
CA PRO A 363 -9.11 8.88 112.65
C PRO A 363 -10.54 8.64 113.14
N ARG A 364 -10.69 8.17 114.37
CA ARG A 364 -12.00 8.07 115.05
C ARG A 364 -12.41 9.46 115.53
N GLY A 365 -13.12 10.19 114.68
CA GLY A 365 -13.67 11.52 115.02
C GLY A 365 -14.93 11.44 115.89
N ARG A 366 -15.25 12.55 116.57
CA ARG A 366 -16.58 12.77 117.16
C ARG A 366 -17.63 12.78 116.03
N ARG A 367 -18.85 12.31 116.31
CA ARG A 367 -19.97 12.33 115.34
C ARG A 367 -20.14 13.77 114.81
N ASN A 368 -20.01 13.96 113.49
CA ASN A 368 -20.24 15.19 112.71
C ASN A 368 -19.09 16.21 112.53
N ALA A 369 -17.82 15.79 112.49
CA ALA A 369 -16.72 16.65 112.01
C ALA A 369 -16.45 16.44 110.50
N THR A 370 -16.32 17.52 109.73
CA THR A 370 -16.00 17.48 108.29
C THR A 370 -14.50 17.34 108.00
N GLU A 371 -13.64 17.75 108.94
CA GLU A 371 -12.18 17.65 108.86
C GLU A 371 -11.61 17.20 110.22
N TYR A 372 -10.59 16.33 110.18
CA TYR A 372 -9.92 15.82 111.39
C TYR A 372 -8.73 16.71 111.76
N THR A 373 -8.50 16.88 113.06
CA THR A 373 -7.38 17.70 113.56
C THR A 373 -6.03 17.00 113.41
N ASP A 374 -4.94 17.76 113.31
CA ASP A 374 -3.58 17.23 113.21
C ASP A 374 -3.21 16.31 114.39
N VAL A 375 -3.72 16.61 115.59
CA VAL A 375 -3.52 15.80 116.79
C VAL A 375 -4.22 14.45 116.70
N GLU A 376 -5.42 14.38 116.11
CA GLU A 376 -6.15 13.12 115.91
C GLU A 376 -5.47 12.25 114.84
N TRP A 377 -4.98 12.88 113.77
CA TRP A 377 -4.14 12.22 112.77
C TRP A 377 -2.83 11.69 113.39
N TRP A 378 -2.20 12.44 114.30
CA TRP A 378 -0.99 12.00 114.97
C TRP A 378 -1.23 10.84 115.96
N LYS A 379 -2.33 10.84 116.71
CA LYS A 379 -2.67 9.72 117.60
C LYS A 379 -2.98 8.44 116.83
N THR A 380 -3.62 8.56 115.68
CA THR A 380 -3.94 7.42 114.80
C THR A 380 -2.73 6.92 114.04
N ALA A 381 -1.84 7.82 113.63
CA ALA A 381 -0.49 7.53 113.18
C ALA A 381 0.32 6.74 114.22
N GLN A 382 0.33 7.16 115.49
CA GLN A 382 1.00 6.44 116.57
C GLN A 382 0.42 5.02 116.75
N ALA A 383 -0.89 4.87 116.73
CA ALA A 383 -1.54 3.56 116.81
C ALA A 383 -1.19 2.65 115.62
N LEU A 384 -1.06 3.22 114.43
CA LEU A 384 -0.60 2.52 113.22
C LEU A 384 0.86 2.09 113.34
N LEU A 385 1.76 2.99 113.78
CA LEU A 385 3.19 2.71 113.93
C LEU A 385 3.48 1.65 115.01
N MET A 386 2.63 1.55 116.03
CA MET A 386 2.70 0.51 117.07
C MET A 386 2.18 -0.86 116.62
N ASP A 387 1.48 -0.93 115.49
CA ASP A 387 0.87 -2.16 115.00
C ASP A 387 1.95 -3.10 114.43
N ARG A 388 2.09 -4.29 115.03
CA ARG A 388 3.02 -5.34 114.60
C ARG A 388 2.79 -5.79 113.14
N SER A 389 1.61 -5.52 112.58
CA SER A 389 1.23 -5.86 111.22
C SER A 389 1.58 -4.79 110.17
N LEU A 390 2.01 -3.59 110.57
CA LEU A 390 2.28 -2.45 109.67
C LEU A 390 3.30 -2.82 108.58
N LEU A 391 4.49 -3.32 108.95
CA LEU A 391 5.52 -3.70 107.99
C LEU A 391 5.07 -4.82 107.04
N ARG A 392 4.19 -5.72 107.50
CA ARG A 392 3.59 -6.76 106.64
C ARG A 392 2.62 -6.15 105.63
N ARG A 393 1.82 -5.15 106.03
CA ARG A 393 0.93 -4.40 105.13
C ARG A 393 1.71 -3.56 104.13
N LEU A 394 2.77 -2.89 104.56
CA LEU A 394 3.65 -2.10 103.67
C LEU A 394 4.38 -2.98 102.66
N ARG A 395 4.79 -4.21 103.04
CA ARG A 395 5.35 -5.21 102.11
C ARG A 395 4.31 -5.81 101.18
N GLY A 396 3.08 -5.98 101.65
CA GLY A 396 1.95 -6.52 100.91
C GLY A 396 1.14 -5.47 100.14
N TYR A 397 1.71 -4.30 99.86
CA TYR A 397 0.99 -3.19 99.21
C TYR A 397 0.46 -3.56 97.83
N ARG A 398 1.10 -4.52 97.14
CA ARG A 398 0.66 -5.00 95.83
C ARG A 398 -0.73 -5.66 95.87
N GLN A 399 -1.04 -6.31 96.99
CA GLN A 399 -2.28 -7.06 97.21
C GLN A 399 -3.40 -6.19 97.81
N GLN A 400 -3.11 -4.94 98.19
CA GLN A 400 -4.10 -4.03 98.72
C GLN A 400 -4.79 -3.26 97.59
N PRO A 401 -6.13 -3.36 97.46
CA PRO A 401 -6.87 -2.54 96.51
C PRO A 401 -6.98 -1.12 97.07
N VAL A 402 -6.16 -0.20 96.54
CA VAL A 402 -6.34 1.23 96.83
C VAL A 402 -7.41 1.77 95.89
N SER A 403 -8.49 2.32 96.45
CA SER A 403 -9.56 2.89 95.63
C SER A 403 -9.07 4.16 94.89
N PRO A 404 -9.60 4.45 93.69
CA PRO A 404 -9.22 5.64 92.93
C PRO A 404 -9.47 6.93 93.70
N ASP A 405 -10.51 6.96 94.55
CA ASP A 405 -10.84 8.11 95.39
C ASP A 405 -9.79 8.35 96.48
N VAL A 406 -9.25 7.29 97.08
CA VAL A 406 -8.19 7.36 98.08
C VAL A 406 -6.89 7.85 97.43
N MET A 407 -6.49 7.31 96.28
CA MET A 407 -5.32 7.81 95.54
C MET A 407 -5.48 9.25 95.07
N ALA A 408 -6.68 9.63 94.60
CA ALA A 408 -6.98 11.00 94.20
C ALA A 408 -6.94 11.97 95.39
N LYS A 409 -7.30 11.51 96.59
CA LYS A 409 -7.20 12.29 97.83
C LYS A 409 -5.75 12.44 98.27
N VAL A 410 -4.97 11.35 98.29
CA VAL A 410 -3.51 11.38 98.58
C VAL A 410 -2.75 12.30 97.62
N ARG A 411 -3.07 12.28 96.31
CA ARG A 411 -2.48 13.21 95.33
C ARG A 411 -2.89 14.67 95.55
N ARG A 412 -4.14 14.92 95.96
CA ARG A 412 -4.65 16.29 96.14
C ARG A 412 -4.16 16.94 97.43
N GLU A 413 -4.09 16.18 98.52
CA GLU A 413 -3.87 16.70 99.87
C GLU A 413 -2.44 16.48 100.39
N CYS A 414 -1.79 15.36 100.03
CA CYS A 414 -0.50 14.98 100.61
C CYS A 414 0.70 15.24 99.69
N LEU A 415 0.59 14.93 98.39
CA LEU A 415 1.72 15.03 97.46
C LEU A 415 1.96 16.44 96.90
N LYS A 416 1.05 17.40 97.10
CA LYS A 416 1.20 18.79 96.65
C LYS A 416 2.00 19.68 97.59
N THR A 417 2.22 19.27 98.83
CA THR A 417 2.94 20.03 99.86
C THR A 417 4.46 19.98 99.62
N PRO A 418 5.21 21.09 99.81
CA PRO A 418 6.64 21.16 99.53
C PRO A 418 7.51 20.20 100.37
N ALA A 419 6.96 19.61 101.43
CA ALA A 419 7.60 18.59 102.26
C ALA A 419 8.03 17.33 101.48
N PHE A 420 7.19 16.85 100.57
CA PHE A 420 7.52 15.72 99.68
C PHE A 420 8.47 16.15 98.55
N ALA A 421 8.52 17.44 98.21
CA ALA A 421 9.45 17.98 97.22
C ALA A 421 10.84 18.25 97.81
N ALA A 422 10.95 18.76 99.03
CA ALA A 422 12.22 19.04 99.73
C ALA A 422 13.01 17.77 100.04
N CYS A 423 12.34 16.70 100.47
CA CYS A 423 12.94 15.36 100.62
C CYS A 423 13.43 14.77 99.28
N THR A 424 13.11 15.40 98.14
CA THR A 424 13.51 14.97 96.80
C THR A 424 14.39 15.96 96.06
N ALA A 425 14.47 17.23 96.45
CA ALA A 425 15.18 18.29 95.71
C ALA A 425 16.70 18.17 95.85
N GLU A 426 17.22 17.84 97.05
CA GLU A 426 18.62 17.49 97.27
C GLU A 426 19.04 16.24 96.45
N PHE A 427 18.07 15.38 96.09
CA PHE A 427 18.29 14.11 95.41
C PHE A 427 18.00 14.14 93.90
N LYS A 428 17.24 15.14 93.40
CA LYS A 428 17.11 15.45 91.96
C LYS A 428 18.38 16.07 91.40
N ALA A 429 19.15 16.81 92.19
CA ALA A 429 20.43 17.39 91.78
C ALA A 429 21.50 16.32 91.51
N SER A 430 21.48 15.20 92.25
CA SER A 430 22.34 14.02 92.02
C SER A 430 21.97 13.23 90.75
N ARG A 431 20.79 13.51 90.17
CA ARG A 431 20.16 12.80 89.06
C ARG A 431 20.47 13.43 87.69
N GLU A 432 20.93 14.69 87.66
CA GLU A 432 21.35 15.37 86.43
C GLU A 432 22.80 15.04 86.03
N ILE A 433 23.62 14.57 86.97
CA ILE A 433 25.05 14.26 86.74
C ILE A 433 25.22 12.91 86.02
N SER A 434 24.19 12.06 85.94
CA SER A 434 24.21 10.75 85.28
C SER A 434 23.33 10.67 84.01
N ASN A 435 23.02 11.81 83.39
CA ASN A 435 22.23 11.89 82.15
C ASN A 435 23.08 12.32 80.94
N SER A 436 24.23 11.67 80.76
CA SER A 436 24.95 11.71 79.49
C SER A 436 25.45 10.33 79.16
N GLU A 437 24.57 9.47 78.64
CA GLU A 437 24.83 8.59 77.49
C GLU A 437 23.70 7.57 77.32
N THR A 438 23.12 7.59 76.12
CA THR A 438 22.27 6.56 75.49
C THR A 438 20.83 6.40 76.00
N GLY A 439 19.90 6.60 75.06
CA GLY A 439 18.45 6.56 75.26
C GLY A 439 17.88 5.15 75.27
N GLU A 440 18.00 4.48 76.40
CA GLU A 440 17.02 3.48 76.84
C GLU A 440 16.46 3.98 78.16
N ARG A 441 15.19 4.39 78.16
CA ARG A 441 14.48 4.78 79.39
C ARG A 441 14.23 3.52 80.22
N SER A 442 15.25 3.01 80.87
CA SER A 442 15.05 2.19 82.06
C SER A 442 14.44 3.10 83.13
N MET A 443 13.19 2.83 83.51
CA MET A 443 12.48 3.57 84.56
C MET A 443 13.04 3.32 85.97
N ASN A 444 14.13 2.54 86.10
CA ASN A 444 14.86 2.19 87.32
C ASN A 444 15.52 3.39 88.04
N SER A 445 15.10 4.62 87.76
CA SER A 445 15.68 5.84 88.33
C SER A 445 14.66 6.69 89.10
N ARG A 446 13.47 6.18 89.41
CA ARG A 446 12.44 6.96 90.12
C ARG A 446 12.58 6.93 91.65
N ILE A 447 13.24 5.92 92.21
CA ILE A 447 13.41 5.74 93.66
C ILE A 447 14.92 5.75 93.97
N PRO A 448 15.37 6.45 95.04
CA PRO A 448 16.78 6.46 95.44
C PRO A 448 17.24 5.10 96.01
N PRO A 449 18.55 4.77 95.93
CA PRO A 449 19.08 3.54 96.50
C PRO A 449 18.94 3.52 98.04
N PRO A 450 18.69 2.34 98.66
CA PRO A 450 18.39 2.21 100.08
C PRO A 450 19.49 2.72 101.02
N GLU A 451 20.73 2.77 100.54
CA GLU A 451 21.91 3.14 101.33
C GLU A 451 21.95 4.63 101.71
N GLN A 452 21.37 5.52 100.88
CA GLN A 452 21.35 6.98 101.15
C GLN A 452 20.29 7.42 102.17
N LEU A 453 19.32 6.55 102.48
CA LEU A 453 18.18 6.85 103.34
C LEU A 453 18.28 6.25 104.75
N ARG A 454 19.42 5.64 105.11
CA ARG A 454 19.65 5.06 106.44
C ARG A 454 19.53 6.12 107.54
N GLY A 455 18.66 5.85 108.51
CA GLY A 455 18.39 6.74 109.65
C GLY A 455 17.30 7.81 109.42
N ASN A 456 16.69 7.90 108.24
CA ASN A 456 15.59 8.85 107.97
C ASN A 456 14.30 8.14 107.53
N ILE A 457 13.48 7.75 108.51
CA ILE A 457 12.23 7.01 108.29
C ILE A 457 11.18 7.82 107.54
N VAL A 458 11.11 9.14 107.80
CA VAL A 458 10.12 10.01 107.13
C VAL A 458 10.42 10.06 105.64
N GLY A 459 11.70 10.08 105.25
CA GLY A 459 12.14 9.92 103.87
C GLY A 459 11.75 8.58 103.25
N ILE A 460 11.99 7.46 103.96
CA ILE A 460 11.64 6.10 103.50
C ILE A 460 10.13 5.92 103.31
N LEU A 461 9.32 6.44 104.22
CA LEU A 461 7.86 6.37 104.12
C LEU A 461 7.33 7.29 103.02
N ALA A 462 7.95 8.46 102.82
CA ALA A 462 7.57 9.38 101.75
C ALA A 462 7.87 8.80 100.35
N THR A 463 9.05 8.18 100.17
CA THR A 463 9.41 7.50 98.92
C THR A 463 8.55 6.26 98.69
N TRP A 464 8.15 5.54 99.74
CA TRP A 464 7.18 4.44 99.64
C TRP A 464 5.81 4.92 99.13
N VAL A 465 5.26 6.01 99.67
CA VAL A 465 3.98 6.60 99.21
C VAL A 465 4.05 6.99 97.72
N GLN A 466 5.16 7.60 97.29
CA GLN A 466 5.38 7.93 95.88
C GLN A 466 5.55 6.68 95.01
N GLY A 467 6.24 5.65 95.51
CA GLY A 467 6.36 4.34 94.87
C GLY A 467 5.00 3.68 94.61
N VAL A 468 4.11 3.68 95.61
CA VAL A 468 2.72 3.20 95.47
C VAL A 468 1.96 3.99 94.40
N GLU A 469 2.17 5.30 94.29
CA GLU A 469 1.52 6.12 93.26
C GLU A 469 2.00 5.81 91.84
N VAL A 470 3.31 5.60 91.66
CA VAL A 470 3.91 5.21 90.38
C VAL A 470 3.42 3.83 89.98
N GLU A 471 3.36 2.90 90.93
CA GLU A 471 2.88 1.54 90.73
C GLU A 471 1.40 1.49 90.34
N TYR A 472 0.56 2.29 91.01
CA TYR A 472 -0.84 2.46 90.65
C TYR A 472 -1.02 2.99 89.21
N LYS A 473 -0.22 3.96 88.78
CA LYS A 473 -0.23 4.46 87.38
C LYS A 473 0.19 3.36 86.41
N ALA A 474 1.26 2.63 86.71
CA ALA A 474 1.73 1.52 85.88
C ALA A 474 0.70 0.39 85.75
N ARG A 475 -0.11 0.13 86.79
CA ARG A 475 -1.22 -0.84 86.72
C ARG A 475 -2.35 -0.38 85.81
N ALA A 476 -2.74 0.89 85.91
CA ALA A 476 -3.78 1.46 85.05
C ALA A 476 -3.33 1.48 83.58
N GLU A 477 -2.08 1.84 83.32
CA GLU A 477 -1.46 1.77 81.99
C GLU A 477 -1.45 0.34 81.44
N ARG A 478 -1.08 -0.66 82.26
CA ARG A 478 -1.15 -2.08 81.88
C ARG A 478 -2.56 -2.56 81.56
N GLN A 479 -3.57 -2.20 82.35
CA GLN A 479 -4.96 -2.56 82.05
C GLN A 479 -5.41 -2.03 80.68
N VAL A 480 -5.00 -0.81 80.33
CA VAL A 480 -5.26 -0.23 79.01
C VAL A 480 -4.52 -0.98 77.90
N LEU A 481 -3.27 -1.39 78.14
CA LEU A 481 -2.50 -2.19 77.18
C LEU A 481 -3.10 -3.58 76.96
N VAL A 482 -3.57 -4.25 78.01
CA VAL A 482 -4.24 -5.57 77.94
C VAL A 482 -5.55 -5.48 77.16
N GLU A 483 -6.36 -4.44 77.41
CA GLU A 483 -7.61 -4.25 76.66
C GLU A 483 -7.33 -3.92 75.19
N ARG A 484 -6.31 -3.10 74.91
CA ARG A 484 -5.86 -2.81 73.55
C ARG A 484 -5.31 -4.05 72.84
N LYS A 485 -4.60 -4.92 73.56
CA LYS A 485 -4.10 -6.21 73.05
C LYS A 485 -5.28 -7.09 72.63
N ARG A 486 -6.29 -7.26 73.49
CA ARG A 486 -7.51 -8.03 73.16
C ARG A 486 -8.24 -7.50 71.93
N GLN A 487 -8.37 -6.18 71.81
CA GLN A 487 -8.98 -5.55 70.63
C GLN A 487 -8.17 -5.84 69.36
N LEU A 488 -6.84 -5.75 69.44
CA LEU A 488 -5.96 -6.05 68.31
C LEU A 488 -6.01 -7.54 67.94
N GLU A 489 -6.01 -8.46 68.90
CA GLU A 489 -6.17 -9.91 68.69
C GLU A 489 -7.49 -10.23 67.98
N GLY A 490 -8.59 -9.62 68.43
CA GLY A 490 -9.90 -9.74 67.77
C GLY A 490 -9.85 -9.25 66.32
N SER A 491 -9.31 -8.06 66.07
CA SER A 491 -9.19 -7.50 64.71
C SER A 491 -8.30 -8.35 63.79
N LEU A 492 -7.25 -8.94 64.35
CA LEU A 492 -6.29 -9.77 63.63
C LEU A 492 -6.88 -11.14 63.28
N SER A 493 -7.73 -11.71 64.13
CA SER A 493 -8.46 -12.95 63.82
C SER A 493 -9.37 -12.77 62.61
N VAL A 494 -10.17 -11.69 62.60
CA VAL A 494 -11.06 -11.35 61.47
C VAL A 494 -10.28 -11.06 60.20
N ALA A 495 -9.15 -10.35 60.29
CA ALA A 495 -8.29 -10.06 59.14
C ALA A 495 -7.68 -11.35 58.55
N ARG A 496 -7.27 -12.31 59.39
CA ARG A 496 -6.75 -13.61 58.96
C ARG A 496 -7.82 -14.46 58.27
N GLU A 497 -9.04 -14.50 58.81
CA GLU A 497 -10.15 -15.21 58.18
C GLU A 497 -10.47 -14.64 56.78
N LYS A 498 -10.52 -13.31 56.66
CA LYS A 498 -10.70 -12.64 55.36
C LYS A 498 -9.57 -12.94 54.39
N GLN A 499 -8.32 -12.92 54.85
CA GLN A 499 -7.16 -13.29 54.04
C GLN A 499 -7.26 -14.75 53.55
N GLN A 500 -7.65 -15.68 54.42
CA GLN A 500 -7.82 -17.09 54.03
C GLN A 500 -8.95 -17.27 53.00
N HIS A 501 -10.04 -16.54 53.14
CA HIS A 501 -11.13 -16.57 52.17
C HIS A 501 -10.70 -16.00 50.81
N ALA A 502 -10.05 -14.83 50.80
CA ALA A 502 -9.57 -14.18 49.57
C ALA A 502 -8.46 -15.00 48.87
N THR A 503 -7.54 -15.61 49.62
CA THR A 503 -6.52 -16.51 49.06
C THR A 503 -7.13 -17.77 48.48
N PHE A 504 -8.15 -18.34 49.12
CA PHE A 504 -8.86 -19.51 48.60
C PHE A 504 -9.59 -19.20 47.29
N GLU A 505 -10.35 -18.10 47.24
CA GLU A 505 -11.02 -17.68 46.02
C GLU A 505 -10.04 -17.42 44.87
N ALA A 506 -8.95 -16.70 45.12
CA ALA A 506 -7.92 -16.44 44.12
C ALA A 506 -7.26 -17.74 43.60
N GLN A 507 -7.13 -18.77 44.45
CA GLN A 507 -6.62 -20.09 44.05
C GLN A 507 -7.63 -20.90 43.23
N VAL A 508 -8.93 -20.82 43.57
CA VAL A 508 -9.99 -21.52 42.84
C VAL A 508 -10.10 -20.98 41.41
N GLU A 509 -10.10 -19.66 41.24
CA GLU A 509 -10.16 -19.05 39.91
C GLU A 509 -8.87 -19.25 39.11
N ALA A 510 -7.71 -19.22 39.77
CA ALA A 510 -6.45 -19.55 39.09
C ALA A 510 -6.43 -20.99 38.54
N ARG A 511 -7.19 -21.92 39.15
CA ARG A 511 -7.32 -23.30 38.67
C ARG A 511 -8.30 -23.45 37.50
N SER A 512 -9.24 -22.52 37.29
CA SER A 512 -10.18 -22.56 36.18
C SER A 512 -9.66 -21.88 34.91
N LEU A 513 -8.65 -21.00 35.02
CA LEU A 513 -8.02 -20.33 33.87
C LEU A 513 -7.50 -21.29 32.78
N PRO A 514 -6.83 -22.42 33.08
CA PRO A 514 -6.38 -23.35 32.05
C PRO A 514 -7.52 -23.95 31.24
N ALA A 515 -8.66 -24.27 31.86
CA ALA A 515 -9.83 -24.80 31.16
C ALA A 515 -10.44 -23.76 30.21
N ARG A 516 -10.54 -22.49 30.63
CA ARG A 516 -10.98 -21.39 29.76
C ARG A 516 -9.99 -21.10 28.64
N GLN A 517 -8.69 -21.27 28.89
CA GLN A 517 -7.67 -21.16 27.87
C GLN A 517 -7.82 -22.25 26.80
N GLU A 518 -8.09 -23.51 27.20
CA GLU A 518 -8.37 -24.61 26.28
C GLU A 518 -9.62 -24.34 25.42
N GLU A 519 -10.69 -23.77 26.00
CA GLU A 519 -11.89 -23.35 25.25
C GLU A 519 -11.56 -22.29 24.19
N VAL A 520 -10.80 -21.25 24.55
CA VAL A 520 -10.36 -20.22 23.61
C VAL A 520 -9.47 -20.82 22.51
N GLU A 521 -8.58 -21.74 22.86
CA GLU A 521 -7.71 -22.43 21.90
C GLU A 521 -8.50 -23.33 20.94
N ALA A 522 -9.57 -23.99 21.40
CA ALA A 522 -10.48 -24.76 20.57
C ALA A 522 -11.22 -23.86 19.56
N VAL A 523 -11.79 -22.74 20.02
CA VAL A 523 -12.47 -21.77 19.13
C VAL A 523 -11.49 -21.12 18.14
N ARG A 524 -10.24 -20.87 18.55
CA ARG A 524 -9.17 -20.43 17.63
C ARG A 524 -8.90 -21.45 16.54
N ALA A 525 -8.86 -22.74 16.89
CA ALA A 525 -8.65 -23.82 15.92
C ALA A 525 -9.83 -23.92 14.94
N GLU A 526 -11.06 -23.76 15.42
CA GLU A 526 -12.27 -23.72 14.58
C GLU A 526 -12.27 -22.51 13.64
N SER A 527 -11.93 -21.31 14.12
CA SER A 527 -11.76 -20.12 13.29
C SER A 527 -10.72 -20.34 12.19
N ALA A 528 -9.56 -20.90 12.54
CA ALA A 528 -8.51 -21.19 11.57
C ALA A 528 -8.94 -22.24 10.53
N ASN A 529 -9.79 -23.20 10.90
CA ASN A 529 -10.34 -24.18 9.97
C ASN A 529 -11.40 -23.56 9.05
N ALA A 530 -12.31 -22.74 9.58
CA ALA A 530 -13.29 -22.00 8.80
C ALA A 530 -12.62 -21.07 7.78
N ASP A 531 -11.56 -20.37 8.17
CA ASP A 531 -10.77 -19.50 7.27
C ASP A 531 -10.09 -20.30 6.16
N LYS A 532 -9.52 -21.47 6.47
CA LYS A 532 -8.94 -22.37 5.45
C LYS A 532 -10.00 -22.88 4.48
N GLU A 533 -11.18 -23.26 4.97
CA GLU A 533 -12.29 -23.70 4.11
C GLU A 533 -12.78 -22.58 3.21
N LEU A 534 -12.88 -21.36 3.75
CA LEU A 534 -13.22 -20.16 2.98
C LEU A 534 -12.18 -19.89 1.90
N GLU A 535 -10.89 -19.94 2.23
CA GLU A 535 -9.82 -19.78 1.25
C GLU A 535 -9.90 -20.82 0.12
N VAL A 536 -10.17 -22.09 0.47
CA VAL A 536 -10.34 -23.15 -0.53
C VAL A 536 -11.55 -22.90 -1.41
N ALA A 537 -12.67 -22.40 -0.84
CA ALA A 537 -13.86 -22.02 -1.61
C ALA A 537 -13.58 -20.85 -2.56
N LYS A 538 -12.90 -19.80 -2.09
CA LYS A 538 -12.48 -18.65 -2.93
C LYS A 538 -11.54 -19.08 -4.04
N LYS A 539 -10.52 -19.90 -3.72
CA LYS A 539 -9.58 -20.47 -4.70
C LYS A 539 -10.32 -21.32 -5.74
N ARG A 540 -11.32 -22.11 -5.34
CA ARG A 540 -12.18 -22.86 -6.29
C ARG A 540 -12.93 -21.93 -7.25
N LEU A 541 -13.59 -20.91 -6.71
CA LEU A 541 -14.29 -19.92 -7.51
C LEU A 541 -13.34 -19.20 -8.48
N ASN A 542 -12.14 -18.83 -8.03
CA ASN A 542 -11.12 -18.19 -8.86
C ASN A 542 -10.59 -19.13 -9.94
N THR A 543 -10.37 -20.42 -9.65
CA THR A 543 -9.99 -21.40 -10.68
C THR A 543 -11.08 -21.58 -11.72
N TYR A 544 -12.36 -21.57 -11.31
CA TYR A 544 -13.49 -21.64 -12.24
C TYR A 544 -13.60 -20.36 -13.09
N LYS A 545 -13.45 -19.17 -12.48
CA LYS A 545 -13.36 -17.89 -13.20
C LYS A 545 -12.23 -17.92 -14.23
N LEU A 546 -11.04 -18.36 -13.85
CA LEU A 546 -9.86 -18.45 -14.71
C LEU A 546 -10.05 -19.41 -15.91
N LEU A 547 -10.70 -20.56 -15.68
CA LEU A 547 -10.98 -21.53 -16.74
C LEU A 547 -12.02 -21.05 -17.76
N ASN A 548 -12.95 -20.20 -17.33
CA ASN A 548 -14.02 -19.68 -18.19
C ASN A 548 -13.75 -18.27 -18.70
N TYR A 549 -12.76 -17.57 -18.15
CA TYR A 549 -12.33 -16.29 -18.64
C TYR A 549 -11.84 -16.44 -20.08
N ALA A 550 -12.39 -15.62 -20.97
CA ALA A 550 -12.01 -15.59 -22.38
C ALA A 550 -11.08 -14.40 -22.59
N ALA A 551 -9.93 -14.66 -23.17
CA ALA A 551 -8.95 -13.63 -23.51
C ALA A 551 -9.53 -12.63 -24.51
N LEU A 552 -8.80 -11.54 -24.75
CA LEU A 552 -9.15 -10.51 -25.74
C LEU A 552 -9.32 -11.09 -27.15
N SER A 553 -8.61 -12.18 -27.47
CA SER A 553 -8.74 -12.94 -28.71
C SER A 553 -9.98 -13.86 -28.76
N GLY A 554 -10.80 -13.87 -27.72
CA GLY A 554 -11.95 -14.76 -27.56
C GLY A 554 -11.61 -16.20 -27.22
N HIS A 555 -10.33 -16.54 -26.97
CA HIS A 555 -9.95 -17.88 -26.54
C HIS A 555 -10.16 -18.08 -25.03
N THR A 556 -10.82 -19.16 -24.66
CA THR A 556 -10.73 -19.73 -23.32
C THR A 556 -9.55 -20.70 -23.27
N PRO A 557 -9.04 -21.06 -22.08
CA PRO A 557 -8.05 -22.12 -21.92
C PRO A 557 -8.38 -23.41 -22.68
N LEU A 558 -9.65 -23.81 -22.68
CA LEU A 558 -10.12 -24.98 -23.40
C LEU A 558 -10.08 -24.79 -24.93
N THR A 559 -10.52 -23.64 -25.46
CA THR A 559 -10.47 -23.41 -26.90
C THR A 559 -9.03 -23.26 -27.41
N PHE A 560 -8.15 -22.67 -26.60
CA PHE A 560 -6.73 -22.59 -26.90
C PHE A 560 -6.06 -23.98 -26.89
N ALA A 561 -6.35 -24.82 -25.89
CA ALA A 561 -5.85 -26.20 -25.88
C ALA A 561 -6.34 -27.02 -27.08
N CYS A 562 -7.60 -26.81 -27.52
CA CYS A 562 -8.14 -27.43 -28.73
C CYS A 562 -7.50 -26.91 -30.03
N ALA A 563 -7.00 -25.66 -30.04
CA ALA A 563 -6.26 -25.10 -31.17
C ALA A 563 -4.82 -25.62 -31.23
N VAL A 564 -4.17 -25.84 -30.08
CA VAL A 564 -2.82 -26.42 -29.98
C VAL A 564 -2.81 -27.91 -30.30
N GLY A 565 -3.88 -28.65 -29.96
CA GLY A 565 -4.01 -30.06 -30.32
C GLY A 565 -3.53 -31.06 -29.26
N ASN A 566 -3.42 -30.66 -27.99
CA ASN A 566 -2.98 -31.54 -26.89
C ASN A 566 -4.19 -32.17 -26.17
N ASP A 567 -4.40 -33.48 -26.39
CA ASP A 567 -5.51 -34.28 -25.87
C ASP A 567 -5.49 -34.42 -24.34
N ALA A 568 -4.31 -34.64 -23.75
CA ALA A 568 -4.13 -34.78 -22.30
C ALA A 568 -4.51 -33.50 -21.55
N ILE A 569 -4.12 -32.33 -22.07
CA ILE A 569 -4.47 -31.03 -21.49
C ILE A 569 -5.97 -30.77 -21.60
N VAL A 570 -6.59 -31.08 -22.74
CA VAL A 570 -8.05 -30.97 -22.90
C VAL A 570 -8.78 -31.88 -21.90
N HIS A 571 -8.30 -33.10 -21.68
CA HIS A 571 -8.84 -33.99 -20.67
C HIS A 571 -8.73 -33.43 -19.25
N MET A 572 -7.58 -32.85 -18.89
CA MET A 572 -7.40 -32.20 -17.59
C MET A 572 -8.35 -31.02 -17.42
N LEU A 573 -8.41 -30.10 -18.38
CA LEU A 573 -9.28 -28.92 -18.34
C LEU A 573 -10.76 -29.29 -18.18
N LEU A 574 -11.23 -30.29 -18.92
CA LEU A 574 -12.61 -30.81 -18.78
C LEU A 574 -12.84 -31.46 -17.40
N SER A 575 -11.88 -32.24 -16.89
CA SER A 575 -12.02 -32.88 -15.57
C SER A 575 -12.09 -31.89 -14.40
N HIS A 576 -11.51 -30.70 -14.59
CA HIS A 576 -11.45 -29.62 -13.62
C HIS A 576 -12.53 -28.53 -13.81
N GLY A 577 -13.49 -28.75 -14.72
CA GLY A 577 -14.71 -27.93 -14.81
C GLY A 577 -14.68 -26.79 -15.85
N ALA A 578 -13.82 -26.86 -16.88
CA ALA A 578 -13.88 -25.92 -18.00
C ALA A 578 -15.17 -26.12 -18.81
N CYS A 579 -15.94 -25.06 -19.04
CA CYS A 579 -17.21 -25.14 -19.76
C CYS A 579 -17.00 -25.35 -21.27
N SER A 580 -17.72 -26.33 -21.84
CA SER A 580 -17.71 -26.63 -23.28
C SER A 580 -18.61 -25.73 -24.13
N GLY A 581 -19.46 -24.90 -23.48
CA GLY A 581 -20.05 -23.67 -24.03
C GLY A 581 -20.72 -23.81 -25.40
N TYR A 582 -21.73 -24.67 -25.51
CA TYR A 582 -22.43 -24.87 -26.79
C TYR A 582 -23.76 -24.11 -26.82
N GLN A 583 -23.91 -23.11 -27.70
CA GLN A 583 -25.24 -22.65 -28.10
C GLN A 583 -25.87 -23.64 -29.09
N PHE A 584 -27.20 -23.77 -29.06
CA PHE A 584 -27.95 -24.73 -29.89
C PHE A 584 -27.72 -24.51 -31.40
N GLU A 585 -27.60 -23.26 -31.83
CA GLU A 585 -27.36 -22.88 -33.23
C GLU A 585 -25.96 -23.29 -33.69
N GLU A 586 -24.96 -23.19 -32.82
CA GLU A 586 -23.55 -23.50 -33.10
C GLU A 586 -23.30 -25.01 -33.23
N LEU A 587 -23.94 -25.83 -32.39
CA LEU A 587 -23.95 -27.29 -32.54
C LEU A 587 -24.63 -27.71 -33.85
N SER A 588 -25.73 -27.03 -34.22
CA SER A 588 -26.45 -27.32 -35.46
C SER A 588 -25.61 -26.97 -36.70
N LEU A 589 -24.84 -25.88 -36.65
CA LEU A 589 -23.93 -25.46 -37.71
C LEU A 589 -22.78 -26.45 -37.87
N CYS A 590 -22.11 -26.84 -36.78
CA CYS A 590 -21.09 -27.89 -36.79
C CYS A 590 -21.63 -29.22 -37.34
N ALA A 591 -22.78 -29.67 -36.86
CA ALA A 591 -23.42 -30.89 -37.36
C ALA A 591 -23.76 -30.77 -38.86
N SER A 592 -24.29 -29.63 -39.30
CA SER A 592 -24.60 -29.38 -40.71
C SER A 592 -23.35 -29.35 -41.58
N PHE A 593 -22.24 -28.81 -41.07
CA PHE A 593 -20.96 -28.77 -41.76
C PHE A 593 -20.37 -30.18 -41.91
N ILE A 594 -20.32 -30.96 -40.82
CA ILE A 594 -19.88 -32.36 -40.85
C ILE A 594 -20.75 -33.17 -41.83
N GLN A 595 -22.07 -32.95 -41.84
CA GLN A 595 -22.99 -33.60 -42.79
C GLN A 595 -22.72 -33.20 -44.25
N VAL A 596 -22.43 -31.92 -44.53
CA VAL A 596 -22.06 -31.44 -45.87
C VAL A 596 -20.73 -32.03 -46.33
N LEU A 597 -19.75 -32.18 -45.43
CA LEU A 597 -18.46 -32.80 -45.72
C LEU A 597 -18.59 -34.29 -46.03
N VAL A 598 -19.37 -35.03 -45.25
CA VAL A 598 -19.65 -36.46 -45.51
C VAL A 598 -20.40 -36.63 -46.83
N ARG A 599 -21.32 -35.72 -47.17
CA ARG A 599 -21.99 -35.70 -48.49
C ARG A 599 -21.00 -35.49 -49.64
N ASP A 600 -20.05 -34.57 -49.51
CA ASP A 600 -18.99 -34.35 -50.51
C ASP A 600 -18.07 -35.57 -50.65
N TYR A 601 -17.66 -36.19 -49.54
CA TYR A 601 -16.87 -37.43 -49.54
C TYR A 601 -17.58 -38.56 -50.30
N GLN A 602 -18.85 -38.82 -49.97
CA GLN A 602 -19.63 -39.87 -50.62
C GLN A 602 -19.81 -39.59 -52.11
N TYR A 603 -20.01 -38.33 -52.49
CA TYR A 603 -20.11 -37.90 -53.88
C TYR A 603 -18.80 -38.12 -54.65
N ARG A 604 -17.64 -37.68 -54.15
CA ARG A 604 -16.34 -37.86 -54.81
C ARG A 604 -15.95 -39.33 -54.94
N LYS A 605 -16.22 -40.15 -53.93
CA LYS A 605 -15.98 -41.61 -53.99
C LYS A 605 -16.89 -42.30 -54.99
N ARG A 606 -18.15 -41.86 -55.10
CA ARG A 606 -19.09 -42.33 -56.13
C ARG A 606 -18.60 -41.94 -57.53
N PHE A 607 -18.18 -40.70 -57.72
CA PHE A 607 -17.64 -40.20 -58.98
C PHE A 607 -16.33 -40.92 -59.38
N ALA A 608 -15.40 -41.14 -58.45
CA ALA A 608 -14.18 -41.90 -58.70
C ALA A 608 -14.47 -43.35 -59.07
N ARG A 609 -15.45 -43.99 -58.41
CA ARG A 609 -15.92 -45.35 -58.77
C ARG A 609 -16.59 -45.38 -60.14
N GLU A 610 -17.44 -44.39 -60.47
CA GLU A 610 -18.09 -44.27 -61.78
C GLU A 610 -17.05 -44.04 -62.89
N ARG A 611 -16.01 -43.23 -62.64
CA ARG A 611 -14.89 -42.99 -63.55
C ARG A 611 -14.04 -44.25 -63.77
N HIS A 612 -13.71 -44.96 -62.69
CA HIS A 612 -12.93 -46.19 -62.73
C HIS A 612 -13.71 -47.37 -63.36
N LEU A 613 -15.04 -47.42 -63.18
CA LEU A 613 -15.91 -48.35 -63.91
C LEU A 613 -15.97 -48.01 -65.40
N GLN A 614 -16.06 -46.73 -65.76
CA GLN A 614 -16.08 -46.27 -67.15
C GLN A 614 -14.74 -46.50 -67.88
N GLU A 615 -13.62 -46.35 -67.18
CA GLU A 615 -12.27 -46.68 -67.69
C GLU A 615 -12.09 -48.19 -67.93
N LEU A 616 -12.80 -49.03 -67.16
CA LEU A 616 -12.77 -50.49 -67.32
C LEU A 616 -13.75 -51.01 -68.39
N THR A 617 -14.84 -50.30 -68.70
CA THR A 617 -15.89 -50.84 -69.57
C THR A 617 -15.75 -50.56 -71.07
N GLU A 618 -15.09 -49.50 -71.55
CA GLU A 618 -14.85 -49.35 -73.00
C GLU A 618 -13.89 -48.17 -73.30
N GLY A 619 -12.96 -48.39 -74.24
CA GLY A 619 -12.01 -47.37 -74.68
C GLY A 619 -12.68 -46.13 -75.27
N GLY A 620 -12.38 -44.96 -74.70
CA GLY A 620 -12.20 -43.73 -75.46
C GLY A 620 -13.44 -42.92 -75.87
N ILE A 621 -14.60 -43.02 -75.21
CA ILE A 621 -15.68 -42.04 -75.41
C ILE A 621 -15.76 -41.10 -74.20
N LYS A 622 -15.30 -39.86 -74.40
CA LYS A 622 -15.45 -38.75 -73.45
C LYS A 622 -16.94 -38.58 -73.08
N PRO A 623 -17.27 -38.31 -71.80
CA PRO A 623 -18.66 -38.12 -71.38
C PRO A 623 -19.31 -37.04 -72.25
N ARG A 624 -20.55 -37.28 -72.69
CA ARG A 624 -21.42 -36.25 -73.30
C ARG A 624 -21.37 -35.00 -72.41
N SER A 625 -21.24 -33.84 -73.04
CA SER A 625 -21.10 -32.51 -72.44
C SER A 625 -21.91 -32.35 -71.15
N ASP A 626 -23.13 -32.85 -71.13
CA ASP A 626 -24.09 -32.59 -70.06
C ASP A 626 -23.74 -33.30 -68.74
N ALA A 627 -23.15 -34.51 -68.76
CA ALA A 627 -22.77 -35.22 -67.52
C ALA A 627 -21.47 -34.65 -66.91
N ALA A 628 -20.53 -34.24 -67.77
CA ALA A 628 -19.31 -33.55 -67.35
C ALA A 628 -19.63 -32.14 -66.85
N ILE A 629 -20.52 -31.41 -67.53
CA ILE A 629 -21.00 -30.09 -67.12
C ILE A 629 -21.83 -30.21 -65.84
N GLU A 630 -22.72 -31.19 -65.68
CA GLU A 630 -23.42 -31.43 -64.41
C GLU A 630 -22.45 -31.75 -63.27
N ALA A 631 -21.40 -32.54 -63.52
CA ALA A 631 -20.37 -32.82 -62.51
C ALA A 631 -19.55 -31.57 -62.15
N LEU A 632 -19.20 -30.73 -63.14
CA LEU A 632 -18.50 -29.46 -62.93
C LEU A 632 -19.38 -28.44 -62.21
N VAL A 633 -20.65 -28.31 -62.61
CA VAL A 633 -21.65 -27.44 -61.98
C VAL A 633 -21.95 -27.91 -60.55
N ARG A 634 -22.04 -29.23 -60.29
CA ARG A 634 -22.17 -29.76 -58.92
C ARG A 634 -20.91 -29.57 -58.09
N ASN A 635 -19.71 -29.72 -58.66
CA ASN A 635 -18.43 -29.43 -58.00
C ASN A 635 -18.30 -27.95 -57.65
N VAL A 636 -18.69 -27.07 -58.58
CA VAL A 636 -18.73 -25.63 -58.37
C VAL A 636 -19.79 -25.27 -57.32
N ALA A 637 -20.99 -25.86 -57.37
CA ALA A 637 -22.02 -25.68 -56.36
C ALA A 637 -21.59 -26.20 -54.97
N HIS A 638 -20.91 -27.35 -54.89
CA HIS A 638 -20.38 -27.88 -53.63
C HIS A 638 -19.21 -27.05 -53.11
N ALA A 639 -18.32 -26.57 -53.98
CA ALA A 639 -17.27 -25.62 -53.61
C ALA A 639 -17.87 -24.30 -53.11
N PHE A 640 -18.95 -23.81 -53.71
CA PHE A 640 -19.68 -22.64 -53.21
C PHE A 640 -20.35 -22.91 -51.86
N ILE A 641 -21.00 -24.06 -51.68
CA ILE A 641 -21.62 -24.46 -50.40
C ILE A 641 -20.55 -24.57 -49.30
N VAL A 642 -19.46 -25.30 -49.55
CA VAL A 642 -18.34 -25.43 -48.61
C VAL A 642 -17.72 -24.05 -48.36
N SER A 643 -17.48 -23.23 -49.39
CA SER A 643 -16.95 -21.87 -49.22
C SER A 643 -17.88 -20.94 -48.43
N HIS A 644 -19.19 -21.14 -48.53
CA HIS A 644 -20.18 -20.37 -47.79
C HIS A 644 -20.20 -20.80 -46.31
N TYR A 645 -20.13 -22.10 -46.03
CA TYR A 645 -19.99 -22.60 -44.65
C TYR A 645 -18.63 -22.24 -44.03
N THR A 646 -17.53 -22.25 -44.80
CA THR A 646 -16.22 -21.80 -44.30
C THR A 646 -16.21 -20.29 -44.03
N ARG A 647 -16.82 -19.46 -44.88
CA ARG A 647 -16.99 -18.02 -44.60
C ARG A 647 -17.84 -17.77 -43.36
N LYS A 648 -18.93 -18.51 -43.19
CA LYS A 648 -19.74 -18.45 -41.96
C LYS A 648 -18.93 -18.83 -40.73
N LEU A 649 -18.13 -19.90 -40.81
CA LEU A 649 -17.24 -20.33 -39.72
C LEU A 649 -16.16 -19.29 -39.40
N VAL A 650 -15.54 -18.67 -40.41
CA VAL A 650 -14.56 -17.58 -40.21
C VAL A 650 -15.21 -16.37 -39.54
N HIS A 651 -16.44 -16.03 -39.93
CA HIS A 651 -17.21 -14.97 -39.29
C HIS A 651 -17.56 -15.30 -37.83
N PHE A 652 -18.01 -16.53 -37.55
CA PHE A 652 -18.26 -16.99 -36.17
C PHE A 652 -16.99 -17.03 -35.32
N ARG A 653 -15.83 -17.40 -35.89
CA ARG A 653 -14.54 -17.39 -35.19
C ARG A 653 -14.11 -16.00 -34.71
N GLN A 654 -14.59 -14.94 -35.37
CA GLN A 654 -14.34 -13.56 -34.98
C GLN A 654 -15.26 -13.11 -33.84
N THR A 655 -16.44 -13.70 -33.69
CA THR A 655 -17.44 -13.30 -32.69
C THR A 655 -17.44 -14.21 -31.45
N HIS A 656 -17.40 -15.54 -31.63
CA HIS A 656 -17.39 -16.54 -30.56
C HIS A 656 -16.52 -17.75 -30.94
N ARG A 657 -15.44 -17.99 -30.19
CA ARG A 657 -14.58 -19.17 -30.39
C ARG A 657 -15.08 -20.32 -29.54
N VAL A 658 -15.52 -21.40 -30.19
CA VAL A 658 -16.09 -22.59 -29.53
C VAL A 658 -15.07 -23.75 -29.61
N PRO A 659 -14.90 -24.55 -28.54
CA PRO A 659 -13.85 -25.58 -28.51
C PRO A 659 -13.98 -26.63 -29.62
N LEU A 660 -15.23 -27.06 -29.90
CA LEU A 660 -15.52 -28.03 -30.95
C LEU A 660 -15.22 -27.47 -32.35
N HIS A 661 -15.46 -26.18 -32.57
CA HIS A 661 -15.21 -25.54 -33.86
C HIS A 661 -13.70 -25.45 -34.14
N GLU A 662 -12.91 -25.07 -33.14
CA GLU A 662 -11.43 -25.02 -33.26
C GLU A 662 -10.84 -26.43 -33.44
N ALA A 663 -11.34 -27.45 -32.73
CA ALA A 663 -10.87 -28.83 -32.91
C ALA A 663 -11.16 -29.37 -34.32
N VAL A 664 -12.36 -29.13 -34.85
CA VAL A 664 -12.76 -29.58 -36.20
C VAL A 664 -12.06 -28.78 -37.31
N PHE A 665 -11.88 -27.48 -37.12
CA PHE A 665 -11.21 -26.60 -38.08
C PHE A 665 -9.71 -26.90 -38.20
N ASN A 666 -9.02 -27.11 -37.07
CA ASN A 666 -7.58 -27.42 -37.04
C ASN A 666 -7.27 -28.90 -37.33
N GLY A 667 -8.30 -29.75 -37.39
CA GLY A 667 -8.18 -31.15 -37.82
C GLY A 667 -7.71 -32.10 -36.72
N TYR A 668 -8.22 -31.94 -35.50
CA TYR A 668 -7.98 -32.82 -34.35
C TYR A 668 -9.22 -33.71 -34.06
N PRO A 669 -9.36 -34.87 -34.72
CA PRO A 669 -10.53 -35.74 -34.58
C PRO A 669 -10.63 -36.39 -33.20
N GLU A 670 -9.49 -36.67 -32.56
CA GLU A 670 -9.41 -37.28 -31.23
C GLU A 670 -9.98 -36.33 -30.17
N ILE A 671 -9.61 -35.05 -30.23
CA ILE A 671 -10.13 -33.99 -29.35
C ILE A 671 -11.63 -33.78 -29.55
N ALA A 672 -12.10 -33.77 -30.80
CA ALA A 672 -13.53 -33.69 -31.10
C ALA A 672 -14.31 -34.88 -30.51
N SER A 673 -13.73 -36.09 -30.54
CA SER A 673 -14.35 -37.27 -29.93
C SER A 673 -14.42 -37.16 -28.40
N ILE A 674 -13.38 -36.62 -27.76
CA ILE A 674 -13.32 -36.41 -26.31
C ILE A 674 -14.40 -35.42 -25.87
N LEU A 675 -14.49 -34.27 -26.54
CA LEU A 675 -15.50 -33.24 -26.28
C LEU A 675 -16.93 -33.79 -26.43
N LEU A 676 -17.18 -34.58 -27.47
CA LEU A 676 -18.49 -35.21 -27.72
C LEU A 676 -18.82 -36.32 -26.71
N SER A 677 -17.81 -37.11 -26.30
CA SER A 677 -18.00 -38.24 -25.37
C SER A 677 -18.35 -37.83 -23.95
N LYS A 678 -17.85 -36.67 -23.50
CA LYS A 678 -18.00 -36.23 -22.10
C LYS A 678 -19.24 -35.36 -21.86
N GLU A 679 -19.70 -34.53 -22.81
CA GLU A 679 -20.76 -33.53 -22.51
C GLU A 679 -21.79 -33.20 -23.61
N ALA A 680 -21.69 -33.70 -24.86
CA ALA A 680 -22.65 -33.31 -25.91
C ALA A 680 -23.74 -34.38 -26.13
N LYS A 681 -24.94 -34.18 -25.58
CA LYS A 681 -26.13 -34.89 -26.07
C LYS A 681 -26.48 -34.35 -27.45
N LEU A 682 -26.15 -35.11 -28.50
CA LEU A 682 -26.74 -34.91 -29.84
C LEU A 682 -28.27 -35.02 -29.71
N TRP A 683 -29.00 -33.97 -30.09
CA TRP A 683 -30.47 -33.98 -30.10
C TRP A 683 -31.03 -35.04 -31.07
N GLN A 684 -30.24 -35.48 -32.06
CA GLN A 684 -30.56 -36.60 -32.95
C GLN A 684 -29.32 -37.46 -33.21
N LYS A 685 -29.44 -38.77 -32.96
CA LYS A 685 -28.54 -39.78 -33.55
C LYS A 685 -28.81 -39.80 -35.06
N THR A 686 -28.11 -38.96 -35.82
CA THR A 686 -28.31 -38.91 -37.27
C THR A 686 -27.58 -40.09 -37.92
N HIS A 687 -28.38 -41.01 -38.48
CA HIS A 687 -27.90 -42.10 -39.32
C HIS A 687 -27.92 -41.66 -40.80
N VAL A 688 -26.90 -42.05 -41.57
CA VAL A 688 -26.91 -41.96 -43.04
C VAL A 688 -26.90 -43.38 -43.60
N LEU A 689 -28.00 -43.83 -44.22
CA LEU A 689 -28.08 -45.09 -44.96
C LEU A 689 -28.37 -44.83 -46.46
N PRO A 690 -27.65 -45.47 -47.41
CA PRO A 690 -27.91 -45.33 -48.85
C PRO A 690 -28.51 -46.61 -49.48
N GLU A 691 -29.63 -46.53 -50.22
CA GLU A 691 -30.20 -47.70 -50.93
C GLU A 691 -30.27 -47.66 -52.49
N ARG A 692 -29.73 -46.61 -53.15
CA ARG A 692 -29.24 -46.58 -54.57
C ARG A 692 -30.20 -46.52 -55.82
N VAL A 693 -29.69 -45.71 -56.78
CA VAL A 693 -29.59 -45.76 -58.28
C VAL A 693 -30.84 -45.67 -59.20
N TYR A 694 -30.70 -44.83 -60.26
CA TYR A 694 -31.64 -44.58 -61.35
C TYR A 694 -31.28 -45.40 -62.63
N PRO A 695 -32.24 -45.72 -63.52
CA PRO A 695 -32.23 -46.84 -64.45
C PRO A 695 -31.57 -46.50 -65.79
N GLY A 696 -30.85 -47.48 -66.36
CA GLY A 696 -30.22 -47.34 -67.67
C GLY A 696 -29.14 -48.37 -68.03
N SER A 697 -28.85 -49.38 -67.21
CA SER A 697 -27.95 -50.48 -67.61
C SER A 697 -28.72 -51.80 -67.72
N LEU A 698 -28.65 -52.38 -68.91
CA LEU A 698 -29.03 -53.75 -69.19
C LEU A 698 -28.36 -54.69 -68.17
N LEU A 699 -29.17 -55.36 -67.36
CA LEU A 699 -28.78 -56.54 -66.61
C LEU A 699 -28.85 -57.73 -67.57
N GLU A 700 -27.76 -57.97 -68.31
CA GLU A 700 -27.45 -59.35 -68.72
C GLU A 700 -26.50 -59.90 -67.65
N ASN A 701 -26.92 -61.02 -67.03
CA ASN A 701 -26.19 -61.83 -66.04
C ASN A 701 -26.56 -61.66 -64.56
N VAL A 702 -27.84 -61.81 -64.20
CA VAL A 702 -28.22 -62.63 -63.02
C VAL A 702 -29.56 -63.35 -63.32
N ALA A 703 -29.63 -64.65 -63.01
CA ALA A 703 -30.75 -65.56 -63.27
C ALA A 703 -32.07 -65.17 -62.52
N PRO A 704 -33.22 -65.85 -62.78
CA PRO A 704 -34.52 -65.20 -62.94
C PRO A 704 -35.22 -64.86 -61.63
N ILE A 705 -35.61 -63.59 -61.47
CA ILE A 705 -36.58 -63.15 -60.46
C ILE A 705 -37.93 -62.91 -61.15
N SER A 706 -39.00 -63.42 -60.55
CA SER A 706 -40.36 -63.49 -61.11
C SER A 706 -40.95 -62.13 -61.53
N LYS A 707 -41.74 -62.14 -62.60
CA LYS A 707 -42.36 -60.97 -63.26
C LYS A 707 -43.32 -60.15 -62.36
N ASP A 708 -43.79 -60.72 -61.25
CA ASP A 708 -44.71 -60.03 -60.33
C ASP A 708 -44.00 -59.07 -59.36
N SER A 709 -42.76 -59.38 -58.99
CA SER A 709 -41.90 -58.51 -58.17
C SER A 709 -41.53 -57.22 -58.93
N GLN A 710 -41.32 -57.33 -60.25
CA GLN A 710 -41.06 -56.18 -61.13
C GLN A 710 -42.28 -55.26 -61.30
N LYS A 711 -43.51 -55.78 -61.16
CA LYS A 711 -44.74 -54.99 -61.28
C LYS A 711 -45.10 -54.26 -59.98
N GLN A 712 -44.77 -54.82 -58.83
CA GLN A 712 -44.96 -54.14 -57.53
C GLN A 712 -44.00 -52.97 -57.34
N VAL A 713 -42.74 -53.10 -57.76
CA VAL A 713 -41.72 -52.04 -57.70
C VAL A 713 -42.06 -50.85 -58.62
N LYS A 714 -42.71 -51.09 -59.78
CA LYS A 714 -43.13 -50.03 -60.71
C LYS A 714 -44.23 -49.10 -60.19
N ARG A 715 -45.01 -49.49 -59.17
CA ARG A 715 -46.27 -48.79 -58.83
C ARG A 715 -46.25 -47.93 -57.56
N LYS A 716 -45.20 -47.97 -56.73
CA LYS A 716 -45.19 -47.25 -55.44
C LYS A 716 -43.85 -46.55 -55.17
N GLY A 717 -43.51 -45.58 -56.01
CA GLY A 717 -42.44 -44.62 -55.72
C GLY A 717 -42.98 -43.42 -54.97
N ASN A 718 -42.83 -43.38 -53.65
CA ASN A 718 -43.08 -42.21 -52.81
C ASN A 718 -41.89 -42.02 -51.84
N TRP A 719 -41.29 -40.84 -51.86
CA TRP A 719 -40.36 -40.40 -50.81
C TRP A 719 -41.14 -39.51 -49.82
N LYS A 720 -41.12 -39.85 -48.53
CA LYS A 720 -41.52 -38.95 -47.44
C LYS A 720 -40.53 -39.08 -46.28
N LEU A 721 -40.09 -37.93 -45.76
CA LEU A 721 -39.38 -37.81 -44.48
C LEU A 721 -40.35 -38.18 -43.34
N GLN A 722 -39.97 -39.10 -42.45
CA GLN A 722 -40.61 -39.22 -41.15
C GLN A 722 -39.59 -39.46 -40.02
N PRO A 723 -39.74 -38.75 -38.87
CA PRO A 723 -39.04 -39.09 -37.64
C PRO A 723 -39.65 -40.35 -37.02
N LEU A 724 -38.84 -41.25 -36.46
CA LEU A 724 -39.31 -42.55 -36.00
C LEU A 724 -40.19 -42.41 -34.74
N ALA A 725 -41.44 -42.86 -34.83
CA ALA A 725 -42.21 -43.25 -33.66
C ALA A 725 -41.76 -44.65 -33.21
N THR A 726 -41.32 -44.72 -31.95
CA THR A 726 -41.39 -45.85 -31.00
C THR A 726 -41.04 -47.26 -31.46
N GLU A 727 -39.97 -47.78 -30.82
CA GLU A 727 -39.81 -49.14 -30.30
C GLU A 727 -40.63 -50.27 -30.95
N GLN A 728 -39.96 -51.25 -31.58
CA GLN A 728 -39.83 -52.61 -31.03
C GLN A 728 -39.16 -53.61 -31.99
N LYS A 729 -38.38 -54.49 -31.32
CA LYS A 729 -38.12 -55.92 -31.59
C LYS A 729 -36.99 -56.34 -32.55
N LYS A 730 -35.95 -56.79 -31.86
CA LYS A 730 -34.89 -57.74 -32.22
C LYS A 730 -35.34 -58.91 -33.11
N SER A 731 -34.48 -59.25 -34.08
CA SER A 731 -34.07 -60.57 -34.60
C SER A 731 -33.79 -60.39 -36.10
N ARG A 732 -32.70 -60.84 -36.72
CA ARG A 732 -31.70 -61.89 -36.49
C ARG A 732 -30.45 -61.47 -37.25
N GLU A 733 -29.28 -61.81 -36.72
CA GLU A 733 -27.96 -61.49 -37.26
C GLU A 733 -27.75 -62.14 -38.65
N SER A 734 -27.43 -61.31 -39.66
CA SER A 734 -26.81 -61.76 -40.91
C SER A 734 -25.73 -60.76 -41.34
N PHE A 735 -24.66 -61.26 -41.93
CA PHE A 735 -23.36 -60.61 -42.17
C PHE A 735 -23.35 -59.27 -42.98
N ASP A 736 -24.51 -58.74 -43.36
CA ASP A 736 -24.66 -57.44 -44.04
C ASP A 736 -24.82 -56.23 -43.07
N ASP A 737 -24.88 -56.47 -41.75
CA ASP A 737 -25.12 -55.44 -40.72
C ASP A 737 -23.94 -54.48 -40.42
N ILE A 738 -22.79 -54.60 -41.10
CA ILE A 738 -21.64 -53.69 -40.89
C ILE A 738 -21.97 -52.24 -41.33
N PHE A 739 -22.92 -52.07 -42.23
CA PHE A 739 -23.35 -50.75 -42.73
C PHE A 739 -24.59 -50.17 -42.01
N CYS A 740 -25.18 -50.88 -41.05
CA CYS A 740 -26.43 -50.49 -40.37
C CYS A 740 -26.25 -50.01 -38.91
N LYS A 741 -25.02 -49.79 -38.44
CA LYS A 741 -24.75 -49.12 -37.15
C LYS A 741 -24.54 -47.60 -37.36
N PRO A 742 -25.02 -46.74 -36.44
CA PRO A 742 -24.76 -45.30 -36.52
C PRO A 742 -23.25 -45.06 -36.51
N MET A 743 -22.72 -44.36 -37.51
CA MET A 743 -21.33 -43.93 -37.49
C MET A 743 -21.17 -42.81 -36.46
N ALA A 744 -20.23 -42.96 -35.53
CA ALA A 744 -19.87 -41.88 -34.61
C ALA A 744 -19.21 -40.73 -35.41
N ILE A 745 -19.29 -39.50 -34.91
CA ILE A 745 -18.62 -38.35 -35.54
C ILE A 745 -17.12 -38.62 -35.73
N ALA A 746 -16.48 -39.32 -34.79
CA ALA A 746 -15.10 -39.80 -34.89
C ALA A 746 -14.89 -40.75 -36.08
N ASP A 747 -15.80 -41.70 -36.33
CA ASP A 747 -15.70 -42.64 -37.46
C ASP A 747 -15.92 -41.91 -38.80
N THR A 748 -16.81 -40.91 -38.82
CA THR A 748 -17.03 -40.07 -40.01
C THR A 748 -15.83 -39.18 -40.33
N LEU A 749 -15.20 -38.59 -39.32
CA LEU A 749 -13.98 -37.79 -39.46
C LEU A 749 -12.79 -38.68 -39.84
N ASN A 750 -12.60 -39.84 -39.22
CA ASN A 750 -11.55 -40.79 -39.58
C ASN A 750 -11.71 -41.33 -41.02
N CYS A 751 -12.95 -41.53 -41.49
CA CYS A 751 -13.22 -41.88 -42.89
C CYS A 751 -12.89 -40.73 -43.85
N ALA A 752 -13.07 -39.48 -43.42
CA ALA A 752 -12.74 -38.31 -44.20
C ALA A 752 -11.21 -38.06 -44.23
N VAL A 753 -10.53 -38.19 -43.09
CA VAL A 753 -9.07 -38.09 -42.91
C VAL A 753 -8.32 -39.09 -43.80
N LYS A 754 -8.80 -40.34 -43.91
CA LYS A 754 -8.23 -41.37 -44.82
C LYS A 754 -8.28 -41.01 -46.31
N TYR A 755 -8.91 -39.91 -46.71
CA TYR A 755 -9.03 -39.47 -48.11
C TYR A 755 -8.57 -38.01 -48.34
N TYR A 756 -8.35 -37.23 -47.28
CA TYR A 756 -7.97 -35.82 -47.39
C TYR A 756 -6.49 -35.56 -47.71
N ASP A 757 -5.68 -36.60 -47.95
CA ASP A 757 -4.35 -36.48 -48.55
C ASP A 757 -4.35 -35.80 -49.95
N SER A 758 -5.52 -35.44 -50.48
CA SER A 758 -5.68 -34.54 -51.63
C SER A 758 -5.64 -33.05 -51.23
N GLY A 759 -4.45 -32.50 -51.00
CA GLY A 759 -4.07 -31.07 -51.17
C GLY A 759 -4.87 -29.91 -50.55
N LEU A 760 -6.00 -30.14 -49.87
CA LEU A 760 -6.91 -29.09 -49.35
C LEU A 760 -7.12 -29.17 -47.83
N PHE A 761 -6.77 -30.28 -47.17
CA PHE A 761 -6.93 -30.45 -45.72
C PHE A 761 -5.81 -31.33 -45.18
N HIS A 762 -5.16 -30.90 -44.11
CA HIS A 762 -4.00 -31.57 -43.54
C HIS A 762 -4.25 -31.92 -42.06
N VAL A 763 -3.93 -33.16 -41.65
CA VAL A 763 -3.94 -33.56 -40.24
C VAL A 763 -3.03 -32.62 -39.45
N SER A 764 -3.50 -32.14 -38.29
CA SER A 764 -2.85 -31.13 -37.42
C SER A 764 -2.61 -29.73 -38.01
N LYS A 765 -2.99 -29.48 -39.26
CA LYS A 765 -2.84 -28.17 -39.94
C LYS A 765 -4.16 -27.61 -40.49
N GLY A 766 -5.23 -28.39 -40.47
CA GLY A 766 -6.59 -27.95 -40.79
C GLY A 766 -6.84 -27.66 -42.26
N TRP A 767 -7.70 -26.67 -42.52
CA TRP A 767 -8.16 -26.24 -43.85
C TRP A 767 -7.31 -25.12 -44.48
N GLU A 768 -6.20 -24.73 -43.85
CA GLU A 768 -5.28 -23.70 -44.35
C GLU A 768 -4.10 -24.33 -45.13
N SER A 769 -3.46 -23.52 -46.00
CA SER A 769 -2.38 -23.98 -46.90
C SER A 769 -1.15 -24.52 -46.14
N PRO A 770 -0.41 -25.50 -46.69
CA PRO A 770 0.64 -26.27 -45.99
C PRO A 770 1.77 -25.46 -45.32
N ASP A 771 1.97 -24.21 -45.74
CA ASP A 771 3.02 -23.28 -45.28
C ASP A 771 2.59 -22.38 -44.11
N VAL A 772 1.31 -22.34 -43.75
CA VAL A 772 0.76 -21.41 -42.75
C VAL A 772 0.01 -22.20 -41.68
N THR A 773 0.64 -22.43 -40.54
CA THR A 773 -0.09 -22.68 -39.29
C THR A 773 -0.58 -21.32 -38.76
N PHE A 774 -1.74 -21.25 -38.11
CA PHE A 774 -2.21 -20.01 -37.46
C PHE A 774 -1.14 -19.34 -36.57
N TYR A 775 -0.26 -20.15 -35.96
CA TYR A 775 0.84 -19.67 -35.14
C TYR A 775 2.11 -19.28 -35.91
N SER A 776 2.27 -19.60 -37.20
CA SER A 776 3.46 -19.18 -37.95
C SER A 776 3.40 -17.69 -38.27
N ALA A 777 2.21 -17.15 -38.53
CA ALA A 777 2.03 -15.70 -38.67
C ALA A 777 2.28 -14.97 -37.34
N THR A 778 1.80 -15.50 -36.21
CA THR A 778 2.09 -14.92 -34.89
C THR A 778 3.52 -15.16 -34.46
N ALA A 779 4.13 -16.30 -34.77
CA ALA A 779 5.54 -16.59 -34.47
C ALA A 779 6.44 -15.71 -35.32
N ASN A 780 6.14 -15.48 -36.60
CA ASN A 780 6.85 -14.53 -37.44
C ASN A 780 6.66 -13.10 -36.90
N PHE A 781 5.44 -12.70 -36.52
CA PHE A 781 5.21 -11.40 -35.89
C PHE A 781 5.93 -11.23 -34.54
N VAL A 782 5.93 -12.27 -33.69
CA VAL A 782 6.63 -12.27 -32.41
C VAL A 782 8.13 -12.24 -32.63
N ASN A 783 8.67 -13.03 -33.56
CA ASN A 783 10.09 -13.01 -33.91
C ASN A 783 10.49 -11.66 -34.51
N ASP A 784 9.66 -11.07 -35.38
CA ASP A 784 9.89 -9.72 -35.92
C ASP A 784 9.78 -8.65 -34.83
N SER A 785 8.87 -8.82 -33.86
CA SER A 785 8.69 -7.89 -32.75
C SER A 785 9.80 -8.02 -31.71
N LEU A 786 10.26 -9.24 -31.44
CA LEU A 786 11.43 -9.53 -30.62
C LEU A 786 12.68 -8.99 -31.30
N ALA A 787 12.86 -9.20 -32.60
CA ALA A 787 13.98 -8.61 -33.35
C ALA A 787 13.93 -7.07 -33.32
N LYS A 788 12.75 -6.45 -33.43
CA LYS A 788 12.57 -5.00 -33.25
C LYS A 788 12.92 -4.56 -31.83
N LEU A 789 12.43 -5.26 -30.80
CA LEU A 789 12.72 -4.99 -29.40
C LEU A 789 14.20 -5.14 -29.07
N GLU A 790 14.83 -6.23 -29.51
CA GLU A 790 16.27 -6.48 -29.37
C GLU A 790 17.06 -5.37 -30.06
N ASN A 791 16.68 -4.99 -31.29
CA ASN A 791 17.31 -3.87 -32.00
C ASN A 791 17.14 -2.54 -31.26
N SER A 792 15.95 -2.25 -30.71
CA SER A 792 15.71 -1.05 -29.91
C SER A 792 16.47 -1.07 -28.59
N GLN A 793 16.57 -2.22 -27.91
CA GLN A 793 17.38 -2.39 -26.71
C GLN A 793 18.87 -2.21 -27.01
N LEU A 794 19.37 -2.76 -28.13
CA LEU A 794 20.75 -2.60 -28.58
C LEU A 794 21.04 -1.13 -28.95
N GLN A 795 20.11 -0.45 -29.61
CA GLN A 795 20.21 0.99 -29.88
C GLN A 795 20.21 1.80 -28.59
N TRP A 796 19.34 1.50 -27.65
CA TRP A 796 19.28 2.17 -26.35
C TRP A 796 20.53 1.93 -25.51
N GLN A 797 21.06 0.69 -25.50
CA GLN A 797 22.35 0.38 -24.86
C GLN A 797 23.50 1.14 -25.54
N LYS A 798 23.52 1.22 -26.88
CA LYS A 798 24.49 2.04 -27.61
C LYS A 798 24.37 3.52 -27.25
N GLU A 799 23.16 4.07 -27.18
CA GLU A 799 22.92 5.45 -26.75
C GLU A 799 23.35 5.69 -25.29
N LEU A 800 23.08 4.75 -24.38
CA LEU A 800 23.51 4.83 -23.00
C LEU A 800 25.04 4.78 -22.88
N VAL A 801 25.70 3.91 -23.64
CA VAL A 801 27.16 3.83 -23.70
C VAL A 801 27.72 5.13 -24.28
N LEU A 802 27.12 5.68 -25.34
CA LEU A 802 27.51 6.97 -25.91
C LEU A 802 27.33 8.10 -24.89
N LYS A 803 26.19 8.17 -24.20
CA LYS A 803 25.94 9.14 -23.13
C LYS A 803 26.94 8.98 -21.98
N ARG A 804 27.21 7.76 -21.51
CA ARG A 804 28.23 7.47 -20.50
C ARG A 804 29.63 7.88 -20.95
N ASN A 805 29.97 7.64 -22.21
CA ASN A 805 31.26 8.04 -22.79
C ASN A 805 31.38 9.57 -22.89
N VAL A 806 30.31 10.28 -23.26
CA VAL A 806 30.27 11.75 -23.26
C VAL A 806 30.41 12.29 -21.83
N ILE A 807 29.69 11.72 -20.87
CA ILE A 807 29.80 12.08 -19.45
C ILE A 807 31.22 11.82 -18.93
N ARG A 808 31.83 10.68 -19.26
CA ARG A 808 33.20 10.36 -18.90
C ARG A 808 34.20 11.35 -19.51
N LYS A 809 34.11 11.62 -20.81
CA LYS A 809 34.98 12.58 -21.50
C LYS A 809 34.83 14.00 -20.93
N THR A 810 33.60 14.43 -20.61
CA THR A 810 33.37 15.75 -20.00
C THR A 810 33.87 15.82 -18.56
N ALA A 811 33.81 14.72 -17.79
CA ALA A 811 34.40 14.63 -16.46
C ALA A 811 35.94 14.65 -16.52
N GLU A 812 36.55 13.89 -17.43
CA GLU A 812 38.00 13.88 -17.67
C GLU A 812 38.52 15.27 -18.07
N LEU A 813 37.79 15.98 -18.95
CA LEU A 813 38.12 17.36 -19.31
C LEU A 813 38.02 18.30 -18.11
N LYS A 814 36.97 18.19 -17.28
CA LYS A 814 36.84 18.99 -16.04
C LYS A 814 37.98 18.72 -15.07
N GLU A 815 38.40 17.47 -14.90
CA GLU A 815 39.52 17.12 -14.03
C GLU A 815 40.84 17.74 -14.54
N LYS A 816 41.07 17.67 -15.86
CA LYS A 816 42.21 18.34 -16.51
C LYS A 816 42.16 19.86 -16.32
N HIS A 817 40.99 20.48 -16.44
CA HIS A 817 40.82 21.92 -16.17
C HIS A 817 41.10 22.30 -14.72
N VAL A 818 40.69 21.48 -13.74
CA VAL A 818 41.03 21.73 -12.32
C VAL A 818 42.53 21.60 -12.07
N LYS A 819 43.19 20.61 -12.69
CA LYS A 819 44.66 20.48 -12.64
C LYS A 819 45.35 21.67 -13.29
N LEU A 820 44.82 22.16 -14.40
CA LEU A 820 45.33 23.33 -15.11
C LEU A 820 45.09 24.63 -14.33
N ASP A 821 43.94 24.79 -13.66
CA ASP A 821 43.66 25.92 -12.75
C ASP A 821 44.70 25.96 -11.62
N LYS A 822 44.97 24.80 -11.01
CA LYS A 822 46.03 24.68 -9.98
C LYS A 822 47.42 25.03 -10.52
N ALA A 823 47.78 24.53 -11.71
CA ALA A 823 49.08 24.81 -12.33
C ALA A 823 49.26 26.30 -12.68
N ILE A 824 48.20 26.97 -13.15
CA ILE A 824 48.21 28.41 -13.43
C ILE A 824 48.34 29.21 -12.12
N ILE A 825 47.60 28.85 -11.08
CA ILE A 825 47.67 29.50 -9.76
C ILE A 825 49.05 29.32 -9.13
N SER A 826 49.65 28.12 -9.24
CA SER A 826 51.01 27.86 -8.76
C SER A 826 52.11 28.39 -9.68
N ARG A 827 51.74 28.99 -10.83
CA ARG A 827 52.64 29.50 -11.87
C ARG A 827 53.62 28.45 -12.42
N ASP A 828 53.21 27.19 -12.43
CA ASP A 828 53.97 26.10 -13.02
C ASP A 828 53.60 25.95 -14.50
N PHE A 829 54.33 26.66 -15.36
CA PHE A 829 54.09 26.68 -16.80
C PHE A 829 54.55 25.41 -17.53
N ILE A 830 55.41 24.59 -16.90
CA ILE A 830 55.80 23.28 -17.45
C ILE A 830 54.66 22.29 -17.24
N ALA A 831 54.09 22.24 -16.03
CA ALA A 831 52.90 21.43 -15.75
C ALA A 831 51.66 21.90 -16.51
N ALA A 832 51.46 23.21 -16.65
CA ALA A 832 50.41 23.73 -17.54
C ALA A 832 50.66 23.28 -18.99
N SER A 833 51.92 23.25 -19.42
CA SER A 833 52.26 22.85 -20.78
C SER A 833 52.00 21.37 -21.08
N SER A 834 52.28 20.47 -20.14
CA SER A 834 51.95 19.05 -20.29
C SER A 834 50.44 18.82 -20.32
N LEU A 835 49.67 19.50 -19.46
CA LEU A 835 48.20 19.38 -19.42
C LEU A 835 47.53 19.88 -20.71
N LEU A 836 48.11 20.88 -21.36
CA LEU A 836 47.66 21.34 -22.68
C LEU A 836 47.96 20.33 -23.80
N ASN A 837 49.07 19.59 -23.71
CA ASN A 837 49.37 18.47 -24.62
C ASN A 837 48.40 17.30 -24.39
N ASP A 838 47.98 17.10 -23.14
CA ASP A 838 46.97 16.10 -22.76
C ASP A 838 45.55 16.47 -23.20
N GLY A 839 45.36 17.59 -23.90
CA GLY A 839 44.08 18.01 -24.48
C GLY A 839 43.25 18.93 -23.58
N ALA A 840 43.84 19.57 -22.57
CA ALA A 840 43.18 20.68 -21.88
C ALA A 840 43.03 21.89 -22.81
N PHE A 841 41.94 22.64 -22.64
CA PHE A 841 41.65 23.84 -23.43
C PHE A 841 42.62 24.97 -23.07
N ALA A 842 43.28 25.54 -24.10
CA ALA A 842 44.33 26.54 -23.95
C ALA A 842 43.83 27.87 -23.37
N ASP A 843 42.62 28.29 -23.73
CA ASP A 843 42.03 29.55 -23.27
C ASP A 843 41.11 29.35 -22.04
N TYR A 844 41.35 28.31 -21.26
CA TYR A 844 40.59 28.08 -20.01
C TYR A 844 40.86 29.22 -19.03
N GLU A 845 39.78 29.82 -18.53
CA GLU A 845 39.84 30.89 -17.54
C GLU A 845 39.90 30.33 -16.12
N THR A 846 40.87 30.78 -15.35
CA THR A 846 40.94 30.48 -13.91
C THR A 846 39.70 31.00 -13.19
N SER A 847 39.11 30.15 -12.34
CA SER A 847 37.83 30.39 -11.67
C SER A 847 37.82 31.64 -10.77
N GLY A 848 38.96 32.02 -10.20
CA GLY A 848 39.10 33.18 -9.31
C GLY A 848 39.45 34.51 -10.00
N ALA A 849 40.34 34.48 -11.00
CA ALA A 849 40.95 35.70 -11.58
C ALA A 849 40.51 36.01 -13.01
N GLY A 850 39.93 35.05 -13.74
CA GLY A 850 39.65 35.20 -15.17
C GLY A 850 40.91 35.26 -16.03
N LEU A 851 42.05 34.78 -15.50
CA LEU A 851 43.33 34.76 -16.21
C LEU A 851 43.45 33.44 -16.99
N SER A 852 43.82 33.54 -18.26
CA SER A 852 44.33 32.40 -19.06
C SER A 852 45.81 32.13 -18.70
N ALA A 853 46.34 30.96 -19.06
CA ALA A 853 47.75 30.58 -18.82
C ALA A 853 48.74 31.64 -19.34
N VAL A 854 48.48 32.21 -20.53
CA VAL A 854 49.31 33.27 -21.11
C VAL A 854 49.19 34.58 -20.32
N MET A 855 47.99 34.92 -19.84
CA MET A 855 47.78 36.13 -19.02
C MET A 855 48.50 36.02 -17.68
N ALA A 856 48.49 34.85 -17.05
CA ALA A 856 49.22 34.59 -15.81
C ALA A 856 50.74 34.70 -15.99
N ALA A 857 51.26 34.25 -17.14
CA ALA A 857 52.67 34.41 -17.50
C ALA A 857 53.08 35.87 -17.74
N CYS A 858 52.14 36.78 -18.03
CA CYS A 858 52.41 38.19 -18.25
C CYS A 858 52.53 39.03 -16.97
N ILE A 859 52.21 38.45 -15.79
CA ILE A 859 52.23 39.16 -14.51
C ILE A 859 53.66 39.51 -14.07
N GLU A 860 54.59 38.58 -14.26
CA GLU A 860 56.01 38.69 -13.89
C GLU A 860 56.87 38.09 -15.00
N GLU A 861 58.12 38.57 -15.15
CA GLU A 861 59.08 38.00 -16.12
C GLU A 861 59.61 36.64 -15.61
N VAL A 862 58.82 35.58 -15.79
CA VAL A 862 59.20 34.20 -15.43
C VAL A 862 59.94 33.53 -16.58
N TYR A 863 61.08 32.91 -16.29
CA TYR A 863 61.85 32.12 -17.25
C TYR A 863 61.65 30.63 -16.97
N VAL A 864 61.42 29.87 -18.03
CA VAL A 864 61.22 28.42 -18.03
C VAL A 864 62.34 27.78 -18.84
N LYS A 865 62.79 26.60 -18.44
CA LYS A 865 63.76 25.83 -19.22
C LYS A 865 63.03 25.07 -20.33
N ASN A 866 63.39 25.32 -21.57
CA ASN A 866 62.89 24.56 -22.72
C ASN A 866 63.47 23.13 -22.73
N GLY A 867 62.94 22.26 -23.60
CA GLY A 867 63.45 20.89 -23.79
C GLY A 867 64.94 20.83 -24.16
N ASP A 868 65.47 21.92 -24.74
CA ASP A 868 66.87 22.08 -25.14
C ASP A 868 67.77 22.65 -24.03
N GLY A 869 67.22 22.93 -22.84
CA GLY A 869 67.97 23.41 -21.66
C GLY A 869 68.18 24.93 -21.59
N GLU A 870 67.72 25.69 -22.58
CA GLU A 870 67.78 27.16 -22.61
C GLU A 870 66.68 27.82 -21.77
N ASN A 871 67.00 28.93 -21.09
CA ASN A 871 66.05 29.71 -20.30
C ASN A 871 65.27 30.67 -21.20
N VAL A 872 64.02 30.35 -21.48
CA VAL A 872 63.11 31.11 -22.35
C VAL A 872 61.99 31.73 -21.52
N ILE A 873 61.43 32.86 -21.95
CA ILE A 873 60.33 33.51 -21.23
C ILE A 873 59.08 32.61 -21.26
N ALA A 874 58.37 32.49 -20.14
CA ALA A 874 57.18 31.62 -20.04
C ALA A 874 56.09 31.93 -21.09
N VAL A 875 55.94 33.21 -21.46
CA VAL A 875 55.02 33.65 -22.53
C VAL A 875 55.45 33.11 -23.89
N GLU A 876 56.74 33.15 -24.20
CA GLU A 876 57.31 32.60 -25.44
C GLU A 876 57.13 31.09 -25.48
N PHE A 877 57.45 30.40 -24.37
CA PHE A 877 57.28 28.95 -24.23
C PHE A 877 55.83 28.47 -24.44
N LEU A 878 54.82 29.24 -23.99
CA LEU A 878 53.42 28.89 -24.18
C LEU A 878 52.88 29.22 -25.58
N LEU A 879 53.46 30.20 -26.27
CA LEU A 879 53.02 30.61 -27.61
C LEU A 879 53.67 29.79 -28.74
N ASP A 880 54.88 29.26 -28.54
CA ASP A 880 55.60 28.43 -29.53
C ASP A 880 55.20 26.95 -29.57
N ARG A 881 54.01 26.63 -29.07
CA ARG A 881 53.51 25.25 -29.02
C ARG A 881 53.03 24.78 -30.39
N MET A 882 53.36 23.52 -30.72
CA MET A 882 52.87 22.86 -31.94
C MET A 882 51.39 22.41 -31.85
N THR A 883 50.87 22.17 -30.65
CA THR A 883 49.50 21.66 -30.40
C THR A 883 48.79 22.47 -29.31
N ASN A 884 47.49 22.72 -29.50
CA ASN A 884 46.65 23.56 -28.62
C ASN A 884 47.30 24.91 -28.31
N HIS A 885 47.60 25.69 -29.36
CA HIS A 885 48.19 27.01 -29.21
C HIS A 885 47.19 27.98 -28.54
N PRO A 886 47.59 28.74 -27.52
CA PRO A 886 46.75 29.79 -26.95
C PRO A 886 46.49 30.90 -27.98
N LEU A 887 45.34 31.57 -27.88
CA LEU A 887 45.04 32.72 -28.72
C LEU A 887 45.69 33.99 -28.14
N VAL A 888 46.58 34.63 -28.90
CA VAL A 888 47.34 35.83 -28.47
C VAL A 888 46.43 37.01 -28.10
N ASN A 889 45.35 37.21 -28.85
CA ASN A 889 44.36 38.26 -28.63
C ASN A 889 43.11 37.76 -27.87
N PHE A 890 43.22 36.67 -27.10
CA PHE A 890 42.12 36.20 -26.26
C PHE A 890 41.70 37.27 -25.24
N GLU A 891 40.39 37.49 -25.14
CA GLU A 891 39.78 38.37 -24.16
C GLU A 891 39.02 37.54 -23.14
N SER A 892 39.40 37.65 -21.87
CA SER A 892 38.70 36.97 -20.77
C SER A 892 37.27 37.48 -20.59
N SER A 893 36.45 36.73 -19.89
CA SER A 893 35.11 37.14 -19.43
C SER A 893 35.08 38.47 -18.66
N ARG A 894 36.22 38.91 -18.09
CA ARG A 894 36.38 40.20 -17.39
C ARG A 894 36.91 41.33 -18.29
N GLY A 895 37.19 41.04 -19.55
CA GLY A 895 37.69 42.00 -20.52
C GLY A 895 39.20 42.22 -20.51
N PHE A 896 39.95 41.38 -19.78
CA PHE A 896 41.42 41.43 -19.81
C PHE A 896 41.97 40.70 -21.03
N THR A 897 43.01 41.28 -21.63
CA THR A 897 43.81 40.69 -22.71
C THR A 897 45.23 40.45 -22.18
N ALA A 898 46.00 39.53 -22.79
CA ALA A 898 47.38 39.26 -22.37
C ALA A 898 48.26 40.54 -22.39
N LEU A 899 48.11 41.36 -23.43
CA LEU A 899 48.80 42.65 -23.52
C LEU A 899 48.30 43.66 -22.46
N GLY A 900 47.00 43.65 -22.15
CA GLY A 900 46.42 44.46 -21.08
C GLY A 900 46.93 44.06 -19.69
N THR A 901 47.15 42.77 -19.44
CA THR A 901 47.77 42.28 -18.19
C THR A 901 49.24 42.67 -18.10
N ALA A 902 50.01 42.56 -19.19
CA ALA A 902 51.39 43.03 -19.23
C ALA A 902 51.49 44.54 -18.96
N ALA A 903 50.56 45.33 -19.50
CA ALA A 903 50.45 46.77 -19.27
C ALA A 903 50.10 47.14 -17.83
N PHE A 904 49.29 46.31 -17.17
CA PHE A 904 48.91 46.50 -15.77
C PHE A 904 50.13 46.36 -14.84
N TYR A 905 50.95 45.33 -15.06
CA TYR A 905 52.13 45.05 -14.22
C TYR A 905 53.40 45.78 -14.68
N GLY A 906 53.50 46.14 -15.96
CA GLY A 906 54.62 46.83 -16.57
C GLY A 906 55.72 45.90 -17.10
N THR A 907 55.38 44.68 -17.51
CA THR A 907 56.33 43.65 -17.99
C THR A 907 56.71 43.88 -19.45
N ILE A 908 57.80 44.62 -19.67
CA ILE A 908 58.19 45.08 -21.02
C ILE A 908 58.58 43.91 -21.93
N LYS A 909 59.37 42.95 -21.44
CA LYS A 909 59.80 41.81 -22.27
C LYS A 909 58.64 40.89 -22.66
N CYS A 910 57.68 40.67 -21.75
CA CYS A 910 56.45 39.92 -22.06
C CYS A 910 55.63 40.64 -23.14
N ALA A 911 55.53 41.97 -23.07
CA ALA A 911 54.86 42.76 -24.09
C ALA A 911 55.59 42.77 -25.45
N GLN A 912 56.93 42.75 -25.46
CA GLN A 912 57.72 42.59 -26.69
C GLN A 912 57.37 41.29 -27.41
N VAL A 913 57.46 40.16 -26.70
CA VAL A 913 57.13 38.83 -27.25
C VAL A 913 55.68 38.78 -27.74
N LEU A 914 54.72 39.32 -26.97
CA LEU A 914 53.32 39.36 -27.42
C LEU A 914 53.13 40.14 -28.72
N ILE A 915 53.75 41.31 -28.85
CA ILE A 915 53.65 42.16 -30.05
C ILE A 915 54.33 41.50 -31.25
N GLU A 916 55.52 40.91 -31.06
CA GLU A 916 56.23 40.16 -32.10
C GLU A 916 55.41 38.98 -32.63
N ARG A 917 54.59 38.35 -31.78
CA ARG A 917 53.68 37.24 -32.14
C ARG A 917 52.28 37.69 -32.56
N GLY A 918 52.11 38.98 -32.88
CA GLY A 918 50.88 39.51 -33.48
C GLY A 918 49.81 39.98 -32.50
N ALA A 919 50.16 40.30 -31.26
CA ALA A 919 49.22 40.97 -30.34
C ALA A 919 48.84 42.35 -30.86
N SER A 920 47.54 42.60 -31.01
CA SER A 920 47.04 43.89 -31.46
C SER A 920 47.23 44.96 -30.37
N VAL A 921 48.10 45.93 -30.64
CA VAL A 921 48.47 47.00 -29.67
C VAL A 921 47.28 47.87 -29.26
N ASN A 922 46.36 48.09 -30.21
CA ASN A 922 45.19 48.95 -30.05
C ASN A 922 43.91 48.17 -29.69
N LEU A 923 44.01 46.92 -29.23
CA LEU A 923 42.84 46.13 -28.85
C LEU A 923 42.11 46.79 -27.68
N ALA A 924 40.86 47.19 -27.92
CA ALA A 924 39.97 47.69 -26.88
C ALA A 924 39.19 46.53 -26.27
N SER A 925 39.19 46.45 -24.94
CA SER A 925 38.33 45.49 -24.22
C SER A 925 36.86 45.72 -24.59
N ARG A 926 36.11 44.64 -24.86
CA ARG A 926 34.68 44.64 -25.14
C ARG A 926 33.85 45.26 -24.02
N LEU A 927 34.23 45.01 -22.76
CA LEU A 927 33.46 45.46 -21.59
C LEU A 927 33.75 46.92 -21.22
N THR A 928 35.01 47.33 -21.27
CA THR A 928 35.43 48.65 -20.76
C THR A 928 35.86 49.63 -21.84
N GLY A 929 36.11 49.17 -23.06
CA GLY A 929 36.71 49.95 -24.14
C GLY A 929 38.16 50.34 -23.88
N ARG A 930 38.78 49.84 -22.79
CA ARG A 930 40.15 50.22 -22.40
C ARG A 930 41.18 49.49 -23.26
N THR A 931 42.20 50.22 -23.70
CA THR A 931 43.38 49.68 -24.39
C THR A 931 44.55 49.46 -23.44
N ALA A 932 45.55 48.68 -23.85
CA ALA A 932 46.75 48.43 -23.05
C ALA A 932 47.47 49.74 -22.65
N LEU A 933 47.50 50.75 -23.54
CA LEU A 933 48.09 52.06 -23.25
C LEU A 933 47.35 52.80 -22.11
N MET A 934 46.02 52.74 -22.09
CA MET A 934 45.22 53.36 -21.03
C MET A 934 45.48 52.69 -19.69
N ILE A 935 45.59 51.35 -19.66
CA ILE A 935 45.86 50.59 -18.43
C ILE A 935 47.26 50.92 -17.89
N ALA A 936 48.27 51.03 -18.75
CA ALA A 936 49.63 51.42 -18.34
C ALA A 936 49.70 52.85 -17.79
N ALA A 937 49.01 53.79 -18.44
CA ALA A 937 48.93 55.19 -17.98
C ALA A 937 48.16 55.31 -16.66
N ASP A 938 47.07 54.56 -16.51
CA ASP A 938 46.29 54.48 -15.26
C ASP A 938 47.17 53.92 -14.13
N ASN A 939 48.03 52.92 -14.36
CA ASN A 939 48.85 52.33 -13.29
C ASN A 939 50.26 52.92 -13.10
N GLY A 940 50.57 54.04 -13.74
CA GLY A 940 51.85 54.72 -13.52
C GLY A 940 53.06 54.01 -14.13
N LYS A 941 52.86 53.15 -15.14
CA LYS A 941 53.94 52.34 -15.73
C LYS A 941 54.69 53.11 -16.80
N GLU A 942 55.51 54.07 -16.37
CA GLU A 942 56.20 55.02 -17.25
C GLU A 942 57.05 54.34 -18.34
N ALA A 943 57.90 53.37 -17.96
CA ALA A 943 58.75 52.65 -18.91
C ALA A 943 57.93 51.84 -19.94
N PHE A 944 56.79 51.28 -19.52
CA PHE A 944 55.88 50.55 -20.40
C PHE A 944 55.15 51.48 -21.37
N VAL A 945 54.74 52.68 -20.92
CA VAL A 945 54.16 53.72 -21.77
C VAL A 945 55.18 54.20 -22.80
N ARG A 946 56.44 54.43 -22.42
CA ARG A 946 57.51 54.78 -23.38
C ARG A 946 57.71 53.68 -24.42
N PHE A 947 57.75 52.42 -24.01
CA PHE A 947 57.87 51.26 -24.90
C PHE A 947 56.70 51.19 -25.89
N LEU A 948 55.47 51.29 -25.40
CA LEU A 948 54.28 51.29 -26.24
C LEU A 948 54.24 52.48 -27.22
N VAL A 949 54.58 53.69 -26.77
CA VAL A 949 54.62 54.93 -27.58
C VAL A 949 55.72 54.88 -28.65
N ALA A 950 56.80 54.13 -28.43
CA ALA A 950 57.84 53.93 -29.42
C ALA A 950 57.37 53.09 -30.63
N ASN A 951 56.30 52.30 -30.48
CA ASN A 951 55.74 51.49 -31.55
C ASN A 951 54.91 52.37 -32.50
N LYS A 952 55.19 52.30 -33.81
CA LYS A 952 54.57 53.17 -34.83
C LYS A 952 53.06 53.01 -34.95
N GLU A 953 52.54 51.83 -34.66
CA GLU A 953 51.13 51.45 -34.83
C GLU A 953 50.22 51.90 -33.68
N ILE A 954 50.78 52.51 -32.61
CA ILE A 954 49.98 52.81 -31.43
C ILE A 954 49.14 54.07 -31.57
N ASP A 955 47.85 53.99 -31.22
CA ASP A 955 46.93 55.13 -31.29
C ASP A 955 46.65 55.71 -29.91
N VAL A 956 47.20 56.91 -29.66
CA VAL A 956 47.10 57.62 -28.38
C VAL A 956 45.72 58.27 -28.19
N PHE A 957 44.94 58.42 -29.26
CA PHE A 957 43.63 59.11 -29.27
C PHE A 957 42.42 58.23 -29.01
N LEU A 958 42.62 56.93 -28.81
CA LEU A 958 41.52 56.02 -28.50
C LEU A 958 40.83 56.44 -27.20
N ARG A 959 39.52 56.22 -27.14
CA ARG A 959 38.67 56.58 -26.00
C ARG A 959 38.01 55.32 -25.46
N ASP A 960 37.97 55.21 -24.14
CA ASP A 960 37.23 54.14 -23.49
C ASP A 960 35.71 54.37 -23.53
N ALA A 961 34.94 53.43 -22.97
CA ALA A 961 33.48 53.54 -22.92
C ALA A 961 32.97 54.78 -22.12
N LYS A 962 33.83 55.39 -21.28
CA LYS A 962 33.54 56.63 -20.53
C LYS A 962 33.98 57.89 -21.27
N GLY A 963 34.61 57.75 -22.44
CA GLY A 963 35.11 58.84 -23.27
C GLY A 963 36.50 59.36 -22.88
N ASN A 964 37.18 58.71 -21.93
CA ASN A 964 38.49 59.12 -21.41
C ASN A 964 39.62 58.57 -22.29
N THR A 965 40.65 59.40 -22.50
CA THR A 965 41.90 59.03 -23.19
C THR A 965 42.98 58.59 -22.20
N SER A 966 44.07 58.00 -22.70
CA SER A 966 45.23 57.61 -21.87
C SER A 966 45.85 58.79 -21.09
N LEU A 967 45.85 59.99 -21.68
CA LEU A 967 46.30 61.22 -21.02
C LEU A 967 45.37 61.62 -19.86
N ASP A 968 44.05 61.48 -20.03
CA ASP A 968 43.09 61.82 -18.98
C ASP A 968 43.31 60.97 -17.73
N TYR A 969 43.65 59.68 -17.91
CA TYR A 969 44.04 58.78 -16.82
C TYR A 969 45.35 59.18 -16.15
N ALA A 970 46.38 59.53 -16.93
CA ALA A 970 47.66 59.99 -16.37
C ALA A 970 47.51 61.28 -15.55
N ARG A 971 46.69 62.24 -16.02
CA ARG A 971 46.39 63.48 -15.30
C ARG A 971 45.54 63.24 -14.05
N ALA A 972 44.52 62.39 -14.15
CA ALA A 972 43.63 62.08 -13.03
C ALA A 972 44.38 61.44 -11.85
N ARG A 973 45.40 60.60 -12.12
CA ARG A 973 46.25 60.00 -11.08
C ARG A 973 47.49 60.82 -10.70
N GLY A 974 47.76 61.94 -11.38
CA GLY A 974 48.88 62.84 -11.07
C GLY A 974 50.25 62.40 -11.61
N PHE A 975 50.32 61.55 -12.63
CA PHE A 975 51.59 61.09 -13.22
C PHE A 975 52.16 62.11 -14.22
N ILE A 976 52.93 63.06 -13.69
CA ILE A 976 53.49 64.20 -14.44
C ILE A 976 54.36 63.73 -15.61
N GLU A 977 55.27 62.79 -15.40
CA GLU A 977 56.19 62.32 -16.44
C GLU A 977 55.47 61.57 -17.57
N ILE A 978 54.49 60.72 -17.22
CA ILE A 978 53.65 60.01 -18.19
C ILE A 978 52.80 61.00 -18.99
N SER A 979 52.23 62.01 -18.33
CA SER A 979 51.47 63.06 -19.01
C SER A 979 52.35 63.83 -20.01
N GLY A 980 53.59 64.14 -19.65
CA GLY A 980 54.56 64.77 -20.55
C GLY A 980 54.94 63.88 -21.74
N ILE A 981 55.12 62.57 -21.54
CA ILE A 981 55.40 61.60 -22.62
C ILE A 981 54.21 61.50 -23.59
N LEU A 982 52.99 61.42 -23.06
CA LEU A 982 51.78 61.33 -23.88
C LEU A 982 51.50 62.66 -24.62
N GLU A 983 51.73 63.81 -23.98
CA GLU A 983 51.66 65.13 -24.64
C GLU A 983 52.69 65.26 -25.76
N ALA A 984 53.93 64.83 -25.53
CA ALA A 984 54.97 64.80 -26.55
C ALA A 984 54.64 63.83 -27.69
N ALA A 985 54.03 62.67 -27.39
CA ALA A 985 53.58 61.70 -28.38
C ALA A 985 52.41 62.23 -29.23
N MET A 986 51.43 62.90 -28.59
CA MET A 986 50.33 63.56 -29.29
C MET A 986 50.83 64.73 -30.16
N ALA A 987 51.79 65.52 -29.66
CA ALA A 987 52.43 66.61 -30.42
C ALA A 987 53.39 66.12 -31.52
N ARG A 988 53.88 64.87 -31.45
CA ARG A 988 54.66 64.26 -32.54
C ARG A 988 53.77 63.75 -33.67
N LYS A 989 52.59 63.19 -33.37
CA LYS A 989 51.59 62.79 -34.38
C LYS A 989 50.86 64.00 -34.99
N TYR A 990 50.69 65.09 -34.24
CA TYR A 990 50.22 66.39 -34.74
C TYR A 990 51.40 67.34 -34.95
N GLY A 991 51.90 67.48 -36.17
CA GLY A 991 52.73 68.63 -36.50
C GLY A 991 51.99 69.94 -36.18
N ARG A 992 52.46 70.69 -35.16
CA ARG A 992 52.11 72.06 -34.70
C ARG A 992 50.95 72.24 -33.68
N PRO A 993 51.02 73.31 -32.83
CA PRO A 993 50.39 73.35 -31.51
C PRO A 993 48.96 73.92 -31.48
N VAL A 994 48.32 73.65 -30.33
CA VAL A 994 47.01 74.09 -29.81
C VAL A 994 46.57 75.49 -30.26
N SER A 995 45.36 75.60 -30.81
CA SER A 995 44.51 76.78 -30.61
C SER A 995 43.02 76.43 -30.60
N ARG A 996 42.27 77.24 -29.87
CA ARG A 996 40.93 77.01 -29.32
C ARG A 996 39.82 76.98 -30.39
N SER A 997 38.75 76.27 -30.03
CA SER A 997 37.33 76.58 -30.28
C SER A 997 36.54 75.73 -31.28
N SER A 998 35.28 75.52 -30.87
CA SER A 998 34.08 75.15 -31.64
C SER A 998 33.77 73.66 -31.90
N LYS A 999 32.93 73.16 -30.99
CA LYS A 999 31.75 72.28 -31.13
C LYS A 999 31.36 71.76 -32.52
N ASN A 1000 30.95 70.47 -32.49
CA ASN A 1000 29.96 69.77 -33.32
C ASN A 1000 30.36 69.27 -34.72
N CYS A 1001 30.44 67.94 -34.85
CA CYS A 1001 29.92 67.12 -35.97
C CYS A 1001 29.88 65.65 -35.50
N ARG A 1002 28.69 65.05 -35.29
CA ARG A 1002 27.77 64.37 -36.23
C ARG A 1002 28.12 62.90 -36.51
N LEU A 1003 27.19 62.03 -36.12
CA LEU A 1003 27.04 60.60 -36.42
C LEU A 1003 26.56 60.35 -37.86
N PRO A 1004 26.76 59.12 -38.39
CA PRO A 1004 25.78 58.50 -39.28
C PRO A 1004 25.26 57.14 -38.77
N ARG A 1005 23.97 56.88 -39.05
CA ARG A 1005 23.19 55.66 -38.76
C ARG A 1005 23.48 54.54 -39.78
N PHE A 1006 23.47 53.28 -39.35
CA PHE A 1006 23.37 52.10 -40.23
C PHE A 1006 22.08 51.30 -40.01
N ARG A 1007 21.64 50.68 -41.10
CA ARG A 1007 20.37 49.96 -41.34
C ARG A 1007 20.27 48.62 -40.60
N ILE A 1008 19.03 48.26 -40.26
CA ILE A 1008 18.61 46.94 -39.79
C ILE A 1008 18.02 46.17 -40.97
N SER A 1009 18.48 44.94 -41.18
CA SER A 1009 17.79 43.91 -41.95
C SER A 1009 18.04 42.57 -41.27
N SER A 1010 16.98 41.91 -40.80
CA SER A 1010 17.02 40.49 -40.50
C SER A 1010 15.63 39.90 -40.71
N ASN A 1011 15.54 39.09 -41.77
CA ASN A 1011 14.57 38.03 -41.92
C ASN A 1011 14.71 37.01 -40.78
N PHE A 1012 13.59 36.47 -40.30
CA PHE A 1012 13.55 35.14 -39.69
C PHE A 1012 12.25 34.45 -40.12
N SER A 1013 12.44 33.29 -40.76
CA SER A 1013 11.56 32.15 -40.92
C SER A 1013 12.31 30.94 -40.41
#